data_AF-A0A955AZV8-F1
#
_entry.id   AF-A0A955AZV8-F1
#
_cell.length_a   1.000
_cell.length_b   1.000
_cell.length_c   1.000
_cell.angle_alpha   90.00
_cell.angle_beta   90.00
_cell.angle_gamma   90.00
#
_symmetry.space_group_name_H-M   'P 1'
#
loop_
_entity.id
_entity.type
_entity.pdbx_description
1 polymer ?
#
loop_
_entity_poly.entity_id
_entity_poly.type
_entity_poly.pdbx_seq_one_letter_code
_entity_poly.pdbx_strand_id
1 'polypeptide(L)'
;QVPAPTVTKTIELPEGASKTDAVLLVPQFSPWNQLEVRILEDGFELKEMRFNGSISNLYSNQWSESVPSMLFIDPDAPTLAVRERQFGVANGAFVQQFNANQNATPTEPTLPDVRGIVATFSYNYGNVSVSDLRLKPVDDDTTLRYITHVQQLEMLPPSELADDWLAYTCFDLIFISYQDLVTLANSSPSKVKALRQWVQTGPTMVVYGAGEQFERLAEIEKLLALSPLTGDQSDSELRGWRQPTNGDRSKAFKAPRWNQNASGQWIYQNGQQVWINNDGEKPVANTPDTLHDRRPISGNLPPFVVRQAGFGNVVAMSEPYPFPGAIQNWQWMLTTLGDSSWKWYQRHGLSMNRSNTHYWNWLVPGVGLPPVVSFLVLISIFVVVIGPVNYFVLGRMRRLYLLLVTVPLGAGVVTACLFLFALFTDGLGVKGRVRSVTLLDQPNRQAVTSSRQTYYAAIAPSRGLTFPDEAAVYPLELYPHSISRSDYGRREIVWDREQNLRSGFIRSRTQNQFFLLHPHESQAALRVKQPAKGGKKLLVENQLGTKLLHLVVTDLQGVSHYGQNIESETSTSLDSIDQQTLINTLRPVLREASPANPQYFDVNRYENAYSISRPWYYSQRKSTDSDQPAPTEVTSVLETRLRELSSQNYQLAPRHYLAITELSPEVAIGVSRVRERSSFHVIIGRY
;
A
#
# COMPACT_ATOMS: atom_id res chain seq x y z
N GLN A 1 10.11 -10.89 15.46
CA GLN A 1 8.76 -10.67 14.89
C GLN A 1 8.17 -9.47 15.61
N VAL A 2 7.82 -8.43 14.86
CA VAL A 2 7.01 -7.31 15.36
C VAL A 2 5.77 -7.92 16.01
N PRO A 3 5.42 -7.58 17.26
CA PRO A 3 4.15 -8.02 17.81
C PRO A 3 3.00 -7.37 17.02
N ALA A 4 2.03 -8.18 16.60
CA ALA A 4 0.77 -7.69 16.04
C ALA A 4 0.14 -6.67 17.02
N PRO A 5 -0.50 -5.61 16.50
CA PRO A 5 -1.11 -4.61 17.36
C PRO A 5 -2.25 -5.22 18.18
N THR A 6 -2.41 -4.77 19.42
CA THR A 6 -3.69 -4.95 20.13
C THR A 6 -4.67 -3.96 19.54
N VAL A 7 -5.81 -4.47 19.05
CA VAL A 7 -6.86 -3.65 18.44
C VAL A 7 -8.06 -3.69 19.36
N THR A 8 -8.58 -2.53 19.73
CA THR A 8 -9.73 -2.38 20.65
C THR A 8 -10.82 -1.59 19.96
N LYS A 9 -12.08 -1.97 20.18
CA LYS A 9 -13.27 -1.25 19.71
C LYS A 9 -14.32 -1.29 20.81
N THR A 10 -14.97 -0.15 21.04
CA THR A 10 -16.09 -0.08 21.97
C THR A 10 -17.35 -0.58 21.28
N ILE A 11 -18.09 -1.48 21.93
CA ILE A 11 -19.36 -2.01 21.41
C ILE A 11 -20.44 -1.65 22.42
N GLU A 12 -21.49 -0.99 21.96
CA GLU A 12 -22.67 -0.68 22.78
C GLU A 12 -23.70 -1.81 22.60
N LEU A 13 -24.14 -2.39 23.72
CA LEU A 13 -25.27 -3.32 23.76
C LEU A 13 -26.54 -2.51 24.06
N PRO A 14 -27.49 -2.37 23.12
CA PRO A 14 -28.71 -1.60 23.35
C PRO A 14 -29.51 -2.15 24.55
N GLU A 15 -30.18 -1.26 25.28
CA GLU A 15 -31.02 -1.64 26.41
C GLU A 15 -32.09 -2.67 25.98
N GLY A 16 -32.17 -3.79 26.69
CA GLY A 16 -33.09 -4.89 26.40
C GLY A 16 -32.64 -5.86 25.31
N ALA A 17 -31.51 -5.63 24.63
CA ALA A 17 -30.96 -6.57 23.66
C ALA A 17 -30.22 -7.73 24.34
N SER A 18 -30.45 -8.96 23.88
CA SER A 18 -29.72 -10.16 24.35
C SER A 18 -28.46 -10.47 23.52
N LYS A 19 -28.28 -9.79 22.38
CA LYS A 19 -27.16 -9.98 21.46
C LYS A 19 -26.86 -8.67 20.70
N THR A 20 -25.58 -8.45 20.40
CA THR A 20 -25.11 -7.47 19.42
C THR A 20 -24.01 -8.10 18.56
N ASP A 21 -23.87 -7.66 17.32
CA ASP A 21 -22.83 -8.12 16.39
C ASP A 21 -21.99 -6.91 15.97
N ALA A 22 -20.66 -7.05 15.97
CA ALA A 22 -19.75 -5.99 15.55
C ALA A 22 -18.56 -6.57 14.79
N VAL A 23 -18.15 -5.87 13.72
CA VAL A 23 -16.94 -6.19 12.97
C VAL A 23 -15.79 -5.34 13.51
N LEU A 24 -14.66 -5.99 13.80
CA LEU A 24 -13.40 -5.35 14.18
C LEU A 24 -12.34 -5.65 13.12
N LEU A 25 -11.95 -4.62 12.37
CA LEU A 25 -10.89 -4.75 11.37
C LEU A 25 -9.52 -4.72 12.05
N VAL A 26 -8.73 -5.77 11.84
CA VAL A 26 -7.39 -5.91 12.43
C VAL A 26 -6.35 -5.75 11.31
N PRO A 27 -5.58 -4.64 11.29
CA PRO A 27 -4.58 -4.45 10.24
C PRO A 27 -3.43 -5.45 10.42
N GLN A 28 -3.06 -6.11 9.33
CA GLN A 28 -1.97 -7.08 9.31
C GLN A 28 -0.63 -6.38 9.03
N PHE A 29 0.15 -6.09 10.07
CA PHE A 29 1.50 -5.49 9.92
C PHE A 29 2.64 -6.52 9.97
N SER A 30 2.32 -7.77 10.26
CA SER A 30 3.27 -8.86 10.47
C SER A 30 2.54 -10.19 10.28
N PRO A 31 3.24 -11.31 10.04
CA PRO A 31 2.57 -12.60 10.00
C PRO A 31 2.14 -12.95 11.42
N TRP A 32 0.92 -13.44 11.57
CA TRP A 32 0.35 -13.85 12.85
C TRP A 32 -0.49 -15.10 12.63
N ASN A 33 -0.35 -16.04 13.56
CA ASN A 33 -1.02 -17.33 13.51
C ASN A 33 -1.82 -17.60 14.78
N GLN A 34 -1.74 -16.71 15.76
CA GLN A 34 -2.48 -16.79 17.01
C GLN A 34 -3.31 -15.53 17.19
N LEU A 35 -4.52 -15.71 17.69
CA LEU A 35 -5.46 -14.66 18.04
C LEU A 35 -5.90 -14.86 19.49
N GLU A 36 -5.89 -13.77 20.24
CA GLU A 36 -6.53 -13.69 21.55
C GLU A 36 -7.59 -12.58 21.48
N VAL A 37 -8.83 -12.93 21.82
CA VAL A 37 -9.94 -11.98 21.95
C VAL A 37 -10.28 -11.89 23.43
N ARG A 38 -10.30 -10.67 23.97
CA ARG A 38 -10.69 -10.37 25.34
C ARG A 38 -11.87 -9.41 25.32
N ILE A 39 -12.89 -9.71 26.10
CA ILE A 39 -14.04 -8.83 26.30
C ILE A 39 -13.90 -8.17 27.66
N LEU A 40 -14.09 -6.85 27.71
CA LEU A 40 -14.04 -6.07 28.93
C LEU A 40 -15.38 -5.37 29.14
N GLU A 41 -15.87 -5.39 30.38
CA GLU A 41 -17.05 -4.67 30.84
C GLU A 41 -16.61 -3.71 31.96
N ASP A 42 -16.88 -2.41 31.80
CA ASP A 42 -16.44 -1.34 32.74
C ASP A 42 -14.94 -1.39 33.10
N GLY A 43 -14.11 -1.83 32.15
CA GLY A 43 -12.66 -1.97 32.33
C GLY A 43 -12.21 -3.25 33.01
N PHE A 44 -13.13 -4.13 33.40
CA PHE A 44 -12.84 -5.46 33.95
C PHE A 44 -12.99 -6.53 32.87
N GLU A 45 -12.02 -7.44 32.78
CA GLU A 45 -12.07 -8.52 31.80
C GLU A 45 -13.06 -9.62 32.21
N LEU A 46 -13.97 -9.96 31.30
CA LEU A 46 -14.85 -11.12 31.38
C LEU A 46 -14.08 -12.36 30.92
N LYS A 47 -13.42 -13.04 31.87
CA LYS A 47 -12.50 -14.15 31.57
C LYS A 47 -13.19 -15.33 30.87
N GLU A 48 -14.46 -15.56 31.16
CA GLU A 48 -15.31 -16.58 30.56
C GLU A 48 -15.60 -16.35 29.07
N MET A 49 -15.47 -15.11 28.59
CA MET A 49 -15.62 -14.75 27.18
C MET A 49 -14.27 -14.62 26.46
N ARG A 50 -13.15 -14.97 27.13
CA ARG A 50 -11.84 -14.96 26.49
C ARG A 50 -11.76 -16.09 25.47
N PHE A 51 -11.39 -15.73 24.25
CA PHE A 51 -11.04 -16.69 23.21
C PHE A 51 -9.53 -16.68 22.94
N ASN A 52 -8.93 -17.86 22.86
CA ASN A 52 -7.58 -18.06 22.37
C ASN A 52 -7.63 -19.08 21.25
N GLY A 53 -7.18 -18.70 20.06
CA GLY A 53 -7.25 -19.55 18.88
C GLY A 53 -6.00 -19.45 18.02
N SER A 54 -5.80 -20.47 17.20
CA SER A 54 -4.91 -20.40 16.05
C SER A 54 -5.74 -19.98 14.84
N ILE A 55 -5.31 -18.96 14.11
CA ILE A 55 -6.01 -18.45 12.92
C ILE A 55 -5.36 -18.92 11.61
N SER A 56 -4.15 -19.49 11.67
CA SER A 56 -3.49 -20.03 10.47
C SER A 56 -2.41 -21.05 10.81
N ASN A 57 -2.11 -21.95 9.86
CA ASN A 57 -0.91 -22.79 9.88
C ASN A 57 0.28 -22.10 9.19
N LEU A 58 0.26 -20.78 9.03
CA LEU A 58 1.36 -20.05 8.41
C LEU A 58 2.62 -20.20 9.26
N TYR A 59 3.58 -20.95 8.75
CA TYR A 59 4.95 -20.74 9.17
C TYR A 59 5.39 -19.38 8.63
N SER A 60 6.12 -18.59 9.44
CA SER A 60 6.48 -17.22 9.09
C SER A 60 7.25 -17.07 7.77
N ASN A 61 7.82 -18.15 7.26
CA ASN A 61 8.54 -18.19 5.99
C ASN A 61 7.60 -18.28 4.77
N GLN A 62 6.33 -18.67 4.96
CA GLN A 62 5.28 -18.83 3.93
C GLN A 62 4.48 -17.55 3.64
N TRP A 63 4.68 -16.49 4.40
CA TRP A 63 4.07 -15.20 4.06
C TRP A 63 4.77 -14.59 2.84
N SER A 64 3.99 -14.25 1.82
CA SER A 64 4.46 -13.66 0.57
C SER A 64 3.67 -12.41 0.24
N GLU A 65 4.36 -11.34 -0.13
CA GLU A 65 3.77 -10.12 -0.68
C GLU A 65 3.89 -10.08 -2.22
N SER A 66 4.46 -11.14 -2.81
CA SER A 66 4.72 -11.27 -4.24
C SER A 66 3.78 -12.24 -4.95
N VAL A 67 2.96 -12.98 -4.19
CA VAL A 67 1.82 -13.77 -4.66
C VAL A 67 0.55 -13.02 -4.28
N PRO A 68 -0.42 -12.84 -5.20
CA PRO A 68 -1.62 -12.07 -4.89
C PRO A 68 -2.55 -12.84 -3.97
N SER A 69 -3.17 -12.12 -3.03
CA SER A 69 -4.38 -12.59 -2.36
C SER A 69 -5.61 -12.33 -3.24
N MET A 70 -6.54 -13.28 -3.30
CA MET A 70 -7.64 -13.31 -4.25
C MET A 70 -8.97 -13.59 -3.55
N LEU A 71 -9.99 -12.80 -3.86
CA LEU A 71 -11.37 -13.04 -3.44
C LEU A 71 -12.24 -13.34 -4.66
N PHE A 72 -13.01 -14.42 -4.58
CA PHE A 72 -14.02 -14.80 -5.55
C PHE A 72 -15.41 -14.52 -4.97
N ILE A 73 -16.19 -13.69 -5.66
CA ILE A 73 -17.56 -13.37 -5.26
C ILE A 73 -18.48 -14.24 -6.10
N ASP A 74 -19.22 -15.12 -5.43
CA ASP A 74 -20.08 -16.10 -6.09
C ASP A 74 -21.33 -16.38 -5.24
N PRO A 75 -22.55 -16.24 -5.80
CA PRO A 75 -23.79 -16.43 -5.04
C PRO A 75 -24.01 -17.86 -4.53
N ASP A 76 -23.41 -18.86 -5.18
CA ASP A 76 -23.53 -20.26 -4.79
C ASP A 76 -22.50 -20.65 -3.71
N ALA A 77 -21.57 -19.75 -3.39
CA ALA A 77 -20.61 -19.95 -2.30
C ALA A 77 -21.31 -20.07 -0.94
N PRO A 78 -21.05 -21.13 -0.15
CA PRO A 78 -21.61 -21.23 1.19
C PRO A 78 -21.03 -20.18 2.12
N THR A 79 -21.86 -19.70 3.04
CA THR A 79 -21.46 -18.77 4.10
C THR A 79 -20.30 -19.34 4.93
N LEU A 80 -19.45 -18.48 5.48
CA LEU A 80 -18.35 -18.85 6.38
C LEU A 80 -18.82 -19.78 7.51
N ALA A 81 -19.97 -19.48 8.12
CA ALA A 81 -20.55 -20.31 9.18
C ALA A 81 -20.99 -21.71 8.70
N VAL A 82 -21.39 -21.86 7.44
CA VAL A 82 -21.66 -23.19 6.84
C VAL A 82 -20.35 -23.91 6.56
N ARG A 83 -19.36 -23.22 5.98
CA ARG A 83 -18.04 -23.79 5.68
C ARG A 83 -17.31 -24.28 6.94
N GLU A 84 -17.32 -23.50 8.03
CA GLU A 84 -16.74 -23.91 9.31
C GLU A 84 -17.42 -25.16 9.88
N ARG A 85 -18.75 -25.29 9.75
CA ARG A 85 -19.46 -26.50 10.19
C ARG A 85 -19.18 -27.71 9.31
N GLN A 86 -19.01 -27.51 8.01
CA GLN A 86 -18.78 -28.59 7.03
C GLN A 86 -17.35 -29.15 7.10
N PHE A 87 -16.35 -28.27 7.24
CA PHE A 87 -14.94 -28.67 7.16
C PHE A 87 -14.25 -28.72 8.53
N GLY A 88 -14.81 -28.06 9.55
CA GLY A 88 -14.20 -27.92 10.87
C GLY A 88 -12.81 -27.27 10.79
N VAL A 89 -12.15 -27.10 11.94
CA VAL A 89 -10.73 -26.68 12.01
C VAL A 89 -9.80 -27.88 11.76
N ALA A 90 -10.22 -28.84 10.93
CA ALA A 90 -9.57 -30.15 10.79
C ALA A 90 -8.31 -30.07 9.90
N ASN A 91 -7.26 -29.51 10.50
CA ASN A 91 -5.95 -29.19 9.92
C ASN A 91 -5.06 -30.38 9.49
N GLY A 92 -5.58 -31.61 9.39
CA GLY A 92 -4.73 -32.82 9.34
C GLY A 92 -4.90 -33.78 8.15
N ALA A 93 -6.07 -33.84 7.50
CA ALA A 93 -6.41 -34.97 6.62
C ALA A 93 -6.50 -34.63 5.11
N PHE A 94 -6.26 -33.38 4.73
CA PHE A 94 -6.51 -32.91 3.36
C PHE A 94 -5.75 -33.70 2.29
N VAL A 95 -4.45 -33.95 2.44
CA VAL A 95 -3.65 -34.62 1.39
C VAL A 95 -4.10 -36.08 1.17
N GLN A 96 -4.55 -36.78 2.21
CA GLN A 96 -5.05 -38.16 2.09
C GLN A 96 -6.47 -38.20 1.48
N GLN A 97 -7.35 -37.27 1.86
CA GLN A 97 -8.72 -37.19 1.32
C GLN A 97 -8.78 -36.63 -0.10
N PHE A 98 -7.95 -35.62 -0.42
CA PHE A 98 -7.83 -35.04 -1.76
C PHE A 98 -7.43 -36.09 -2.78
N ASN A 99 -6.47 -36.96 -2.45
CA ASN A 99 -6.04 -38.07 -3.31
C ASN A 99 -7.08 -39.19 -3.41
N ALA A 100 -7.92 -39.40 -2.38
CA ALA A 100 -8.98 -40.41 -2.39
C ALA A 100 -10.19 -40.02 -3.26
N ASN A 101 -10.52 -38.72 -3.33
CA ASN A 101 -11.69 -38.21 -4.06
C ASN A 101 -11.46 -37.97 -5.56
N GLN A 102 -10.24 -38.13 -6.09
CA GLN A 102 -9.95 -37.96 -7.54
C GLN A 102 -10.65 -38.98 -8.45
N ASN A 103 -11.28 -40.01 -7.88
CA ASN A 103 -11.97 -41.09 -8.59
C ASN A 103 -13.51 -40.97 -8.56
N ALA A 104 -14.09 -39.96 -7.92
CA ALA A 104 -15.53 -39.73 -7.92
C ALA A 104 -15.99 -39.14 -9.26
N THR A 105 -17.18 -39.53 -9.73
CA THR A 105 -17.80 -38.95 -10.93
C THR A 105 -18.35 -37.56 -10.55
N PRO A 106 -17.86 -36.45 -11.15
CA PRO A 106 -18.31 -35.13 -10.73
C PRO A 106 -19.79 -34.93 -11.08
N THR A 107 -20.58 -34.50 -10.10
CA THR A 107 -21.78 -33.68 -10.38
C THR A 107 -21.34 -32.42 -11.11
N GLU A 108 -22.18 -31.82 -11.96
CA GLU A 108 -21.83 -30.53 -12.58
C GLU A 108 -21.53 -29.51 -11.48
N PRO A 109 -20.29 -29.00 -11.37
CA PRO A 109 -19.90 -28.09 -10.30
C PRO A 109 -20.57 -26.73 -10.51
N THR A 110 -21.06 -26.14 -9.43
CA THR A 110 -21.67 -24.79 -9.45
C THR A 110 -20.62 -23.71 -9.19
N LEU A 111 -19.58 -24.02 -8.43
CA LEU A 111 -18.55 -23.07 -8.03
C LEU A 111 -17.43 -22.94 -9.08
N PRO A 112 -16.81 -21.76 -9.20
CA PRO A 112 -15.71 -21.55 -10.12
C PRO A 112 -14.48 -22.37 -9.72
N ASP A 113 -13.93 -23.13 -10.68
CA ASP A 113 -12.67 -23.86 -10.48
C ASP A 113 -11.47 -22.90 -10.52
N VAL A 114 -11.12 -22.34 -9.36
CA VAL A 114 -10.07 -21.33 -9.23
C VAL A 114 -8.64 -21.90 -9.30
N ARG A 115 -8.46 -23.22 -9.45
CA ARG A 115 -7.13 -23.85 -9.40
C ARG A 115 -6.24 -23.44 -10.59
N GLY A 116 -6.82 -23.14 -11.75
CA GLY A 116 -6.06 -22.73 -12.94
C GLY A 116 -5.30 -21.42 -12.75
N ILE A 117 -5.93 -20.40 -12.17
CA ILE A 117 -5.24 -19.15 -11.83
C ILE A 117 -4.24 -19.35 -10.68
N VAL A 118 -4.58 -20.14 -9.66
CA VAL A 118 -3.67 -20.39 -8.53
C VAL A 118 -2.40 -21.12 -8.98
N ALA A 119 -2.51 -22.08 -9.90
CA ALA A 119 -1.38 -22.80 -10.48
C ALA A 119 -0.38 -21.89 -11.23
N THR A 120 -0.79 -20.67 -11.59
CA THR A 120 0.10 -19.64 -12.17
C THR A 120 1.22 -19.25 -11.21
N PHE A 121 0.97 -19.33 -9.91
CA PHE A 121 1.93 -19.03 -8.86
C PHE A 121 2.43 -20.37 -8.30
N SER A 122 3.60 -20.84 -8.75
CA SER A 122 4.22 -22.10 -8.33
C SER A 122 4.66 -22.07 -6.85
N TYR A 123 3.68 -22.00 -5.96
CA TYR A 123 3.83 -21.80 -4.53
C TYR A 123 3.39 -23.05 -3.76
N ASN A 124 4.18 -23.47 -2.78
CA ASN A 124 3.85 -24.65 -1.98
C ASN A 124 2.85 -24.24 -0.89
N TYR A 125 1.56 -24.45 -1.14
CA TYR A 125 0.48 -24.12 -0.22
C TYR A 125 0.40 -25.16 0.91
N GLY A 126 1.33 -25.06 1.87
CA GLY A 126 1.41 -26.00 2.99
C GLY A 126 1.91 -27.39 2.56
N ASN A 127 1.19 -28.45 2.96
CA ASN A 127 1.48 -29.85 2.58
C ASN A 127 0.91 -30.23 1.20
N VAL A 128 0.34 -29.26 0.46
CA VAL A 128 -0.30 -29.50 -0.84
C VAL A 128 0.66 -29.07 -1.93
N SER A 129 1.29 -30.04 -2.60
CA SER A 129 2.14 -29.72 -3.73
C SER A 129 1.27 -29.29 -4.91
N VAL A 130 1.66 -28.22 -5.61
CA VAL A 130 1.03 -27.80 -6.88
C VAL A 130 1.07 -28.92 -7.92
N SER A 131 2.02 -29.86 -7.80
CA SER A 131 2.07 -31.08 -8.63
C SER A 131 0.93 -32.07 -8.37
N ASP A 132 0.27 -31.98 -7.21
CA ASP A 132 -0.85 -32.85 -6.82
C ASP A 132 -2.18 -32.35 -7.40
N LEU A 133 -2.23 -31.11 -7.92
CA LEU A 133 -3.38 -30.51 -8.60
C LEU A 133 -3.60 -31.08 -10.01
N ARG A 134 -3.52 -32.41 -10.17
CA ARG A 134 -3.71 -33.13 -11.43
C ARG A 134 -5.17 -33.00 -11.94
N LEU A 135 -5.46 -31.85 -12.54
CA LEU A 135 -6.01 -31.58 -13.88
C LEU A 135 -7.22 -32.42 -14.37
N LYS A 136 -8.18 -32.71 -13.48
CA LYS A 136 -9.57 -33.04 -13.83
C LYS A 136 -10.53 -32.05 -13.18
N PRO A 137 -11.72 -31.77 -13.76
CA PRO A 137 -12.80 -31.07 -13.07
C PRO A 137 -13.01 -31.71 -11.70
N VAL A 138 -13.14 -30.88 -10.67
CA VAL A 138 -13.45 -31.33 -9.30
C VAL A 138 -14.81 -30.82 -8.90
N ASP A 139 -15.40 -31.51 -7.92
CA ASP A 139 -16.66 -31.10 -7.32
C ASP A 139 -16.50 -29.88 -6.40
N ASP A 140 -17.63 -29.28 -6.02
CA ASP A 140 -17.68 -28.11 -5.17
C ASP A 140 -17.07 -28.36 -3.77
N ASP A 141 -17.23 -29.56 -3.20
CA ASP A 141 -16.62 -29.92 -1.91
C ASP A 141 -15.08 -29.86 -1.98
N THR A 142 -14.49 -30.40 -3.05
CA THR A 142 -13.05 -30.35 -3.26
C THR A 142 -12.55 -28.92 -3.50
N THR A 143 -13.29 -28.12 -4.27
CA THR A 143 -12.98 -26.69 -4.49
C THR A 143 -13.00 -25.91 -3.18
N LEU A 144 -14.03 -26.11 -2.35
CA LEU A 144 -14.15 -25.44 -1.05
C LEU A 144 -13.06 -25.87 -0.07
N ARG A 145 -12.74 -27.16 -0.01
CA ARG A 145 -11.58 -27.63 0.79
C ARG A 145 -10.28 -27.02 0.29
N TYR A 146 -10.10 -26.85 -1.02
CA TYR A 146 -8.90 -26.20 -1.54
C TYR A 146 -8.81 -24.74 -1.08
N ILE A 147 -9.89 -23.99 -1.20
CA ILE A 147 -9.99 -22.59 -0.74
C ILE A 147 -9.66 -22.48 0.74
N THR A 148 -10.20 -23.35 1.61
CA THR A 148 -9.90 -23.29 3.06
C THR A 148 -8.44 -23.58 3.41
N HIS A 149 -7.67 -24.24 2.53
CA HIS A 149 -6.26 -24.56 2.75
C HIS A 149 -5.31 -23.54 2.10
N VAL A 150 -5.75 -22.84 1.05
CA VAL A 150 -4.98 -21.81 0.37
C VAL A 150 -5.24 -20.46 1.01
N GLN A 151 -4.30 -19.97 1.81
CA GLN A 151 -4.50 -18.79 2.66
C GLN A 151 -4.61 -17.46 1.90
N GLN A 152 -4.11 -17.41 0.67
CA GLN A 152 -4.25 -16.27 -0.23
C GLN A 152 -5.58 -16.29 -1.00
N LEU A 153 -6.48 -17.23 -0.72
CA LEU A 153 -7.69 -17.44 -1.51
C LEU A 153 -8.89 -17.44 -0.60
N GLU A 154 -9.92 -16.69 -1.00
CA GLU A 154 -11.19 -16.66 -0.32
C GLU A 154 -12.33 -16.66 -1.35
N MET A 155 -13.47 -17.22 -0.97
CA MET A 155 -14.67 -17.22 -1.78
C MET A 155 -15.88 -16.90 -0.92
N LEU A 156 -16.61 -15.84 -1.24
CA LEU A 156 -17.72 -15.35 -0.41
C LEU A 156 -18.99 -15.15 -1.24
N PRO A 157 -20.16 -15.48 -0.67
CA PRO A 157 -21.42 -15.03 -1.25
C PRO A 157 -21.60 -13.52 -1.09
N PRO A 158 -22.38 -12.86 -1.97
CA PRO A 158 -22.71 -11.44 -1.88
C PRO A 158 -23.23 -11.00 -0.50
N SER A 159 -23.89 -11.89 0.24
CA SER A 159 -24.41 -11.63 1.59
C SER A 159 -23.31 -11.38 2.62
N GLU A 160 -22.10 -11.95 2.46
CA GLU A 160 -20.98 -11.86 3.42
C GLU A 160 -19.95 -10.78 3.08
N LEU A 161 -20.10 -10.12 1.94
CA LEU A 161 -19.27 -8.97 1.58
C LEU A 161 -19.46 -7.83 2.59
N ALA A 162 -18.35 -7.15 2.94
CA ALA A 162 -18.34 -6.01 3.83
C ALA A 162 -18.83 -4.72 3.15
N ASP A 163 -19.37 -3.80 3.95
CA ASP A 163 -19.73 -2.44 3.50
C ASP A 163 -18.58 -1.44 3.59
N ASP A 164 -17.46 -1.85 4.18
CA ASP A 164 -16.26 -1.03 4.36
C ASP A 164 -15.13 -1.56 3.46
N TRP A 165 -14.54 -0.66 2.67
CA TRP A 165 -13.49 -1.00 1.73
C TRP A 165 -12.23 -1.53 2.42
N LEU A 166 -11.99 -1.15 3.68
CA LEU A 166 -10.83 -1.58 4.45
C LEU A 166 -10.79 -3.09 4.68
N ALA A 167 -11.95 -3.74 4.73
CA ALA A 167 -12.07 -5.19 4.85
C ALA A 167 -11.45 -5.93 3.64
N TYR A 168 -11.32 -5.24 2.50
CA TYR A 168 -10.76 -5.81 1.27
C TYR A 168 -9.26 -5.52 1.10
N THR A 169 -8.63 -4.75 2.00
CA THR A 169 -7.21 -4.37 1.88
C THR A 169 -6.22 -5.54 1.93
N CYS A 170 -6.67 -6.71 2.40
CA CYS A 170 -5.91 -7.96 2.36
C CYS A 170 -5.90 -8.63 0.98
N PHE A 171 -6.76 -8.22 0.05
CA PHE A 171 -6.86 -8.78 -1.30
C PHE A 171 -6.17 -7.90 -2.35
N ASP A 172 -5.58 -8.55 -3.33
CA ASP A 172 -4.94 -7.94 -4.50
C ASP A 172 -5.80 -8.05 -5.76
N LEU A 173 -6.58 -9.13 -5.87
CA LEU A 173 -7.51 -9.40 -6.95
C LEU A 173 -8.90 -9.72 -6.39
N ILE A 174 -9.95 -9.18 -7.00
CA ILE A 174 -11.35 -9.56 -6.75
C ILE A 174 -11.99 -10.00 -8.06
N PHE A 175 -12.62 -11.17 -8.06
CA PHE A 175 -13.36 -11.72 -9.20
C PHE A 175 -14.86 -11.67 -8.92
N ILE A 176 -15.64 -11.18 -9.88
CA ILE A 176 -17.10 -11.15 -9.80
C ILE A 176 -17.69 -11.29 -11.21
N SER A 177 -18.80 -12.02 -11.35
CA SER A 177 -19.51 -12.05 -12.63
C SER A 177 -20.17 -10.69 -12.89
N TYR A 178 -20.34 -10.34 -14.16
CA TYR A 178 -21.14 -9.18 -14.53
C TYR A 178 -22.55 -9.22 -13.92
N GLN A 179 -23.19 -10.39 -13.94
CA GLN A 179 -24.55 -10.57 -13.45
C GLN A 179 -24.65 -10.35 -11.94
N ASP A 180 -23.65 -10.81 -11.19
CA ASP A 180 -23.59 -10.62 -9.74
C ASP A 180 -23.24 -9.19 -9.39
N LEU A 181 -22.41 -8.50 -10.17
CA LEU A 181 -22.15 -7.08 -9.99
C LEU A 181 -23.43 -6.24 -10.19
N VAL A 182 -24.24 -6.56 -11.21
CA VAL A 182 -25.56 -5.92 -11.43
C VAL A 182 -26.48 -6.21 -10.25
N THR A 183 -26.56 -7.47 -9.82
CA THR A 183 -27.42 -7.88 -8.70
C THR A 183 -27.02 -7.17 -7.41
N LEU A 184 -25.72 -7.14 -7.11
CA LEU A 184 -25.16 -6.47 -5.94
C LEU A 184 -25.40 -4.96 -5.98
N ALA A 185 -25.29 -4.32 -7.14
CA ALA A 185 -25.57 -2.90 -7.30
C ALA A 185 -27.04 -2.55 -7.04
N ASN A 186 -27.95 -3.48 -7.33
CA ASN A 186 -29.38 -3.30 -7.08
C ASN A 186 -29.76 -3.63 -5.64
N SER A 187 -29.20 -4.69 -5.04
CA SER A 187 -29.58 -5.16 -3.70
C SER A 187 -28.82 -4.45 -2.58
N SER A 188 -27.55 -4.12 -2.80
CA SER A 188 -26.61 -3.68 -1.76
C SER A 188 -25.64 -2.60 -2.27
N PRO A 189 -26.11 -1.37 -2.57
CA PRO A 189 -25.27 -0.30 -3.13
C PRO A 189 -24.05 0.07 -2.28
N SER A 190 -24.13 -0.07 -0.95
CA SER A 190 -23.02 0.16 -0.01
C SER A 190 -21.83 -0.76 -0.29
N LYS A 191 -22.09 -2.05 -0.54
CA LYS A 191 -21.05 -3.05 -0.88
C LYS A 191 -20.38 -2.72 -2.20
N VAL A 192 -21.15 -2.26 -3.20
CA VAL A 192 -20.56 -1.78 -4.46
C VAL A 192 -19.73 -0.51 -4.25
N LYS A 193 -20.16 0.42 -3.37
CA LYS A 193 -19.34 1.59 -2.99
C LYS A 193 -18.01 1.14 -2.40
N ALA A 194 -18.00 0.18 -1.47
CA ALA A 194 -16.79 -0.36 -0.86
C ALA A 194 -15.85 -1.00 -1.90
N LEU A 195 -16.38 -1.81 -2.82
CA LEU A 195 -15.61 -2.41 -3.92
C LEU A 195 -15.04 -1.36 -4.88
N ARG A 196 -15.78 -0.28 -5.17
CA ARG A 196 -15.29 0.86 -5.97
C ARG A 196 -14.13 1.59 -5.26
N GLN A 197 -14.30 1.90 -3.97
CA GLN A 197 -13.24 2.54 -3.18
C GLN A 197 -11.99 1.67 -3.13
N TRP A 198 -12.16 0.36 -2.91
CA TRP A 198 -11.07 -0.61 -2.91
C TRP A 198 -10.28 -0.58 -4.22
N VAL A 199 -10.92 -0.73 -5.39
CA VAL A 199 -10.20 -0.72 -6.68
C VAL A 199 -9.54 0.64 -6.95
N GLN A 200 -10.14 1.75 -6.54
CA GLN A 200 -9.56 3.09 -6.67
C GLN A 200 -8.24 3.24 -5.91
N THR A 201 -7.96 2.40 -4.91
CA THR A 201 -6.72 2.48 -4.11
C THR A 201 -5.49 1.80 -4.73
N GLY A 202 -5.63 1.07 -5.84
CA GLY A 202 -4.50 0.37 -6.49
C GLY A 202 -4.68 -1.11 -6.93
N PRO A 203 -5.54 -1.94 -6.31
CA PRO A 203 -5.67 -3.35 -6.68
C PRO A 203 -6.47 -3.55 -7.96
N THR A 204 -6.70 -4.82 -8.36
CA THR A 204 -7.38 -5.13 -9.62
C THR A 204 -8.70 -5.86 -9.41
N MET A 205 -9.77 -5.33 -10.00
CA MET A 205 -11.05 -6.01 -10.10
C MET A 205 -11.18 -6.72 -11.44
N VAL A 206 -11.61 -7.97 -11.45
CA VAL A 206 -11.88 -8.76 -12.65
C VAL A 206 -13.38 -9.00 -12.74
N VAL A 207 -14.01 -8.42 -13.75
CA VAL A 207 -15.43 -8.63 -14.08
C VAL A 207 -15.50 -9.54 -15.30
N TYR A 208 -16.05 -10.73 -15.14
CA TYR A 208 -16.21 -11.69 -16.25
C TYR A 208 -17.64 -11.74 -16.77
N GLY A 209 -17.81 -12.22 -18.01
CA GLY A 209 -19.09 -12.16 -18.72
C GLY A 209 -19.43 -10.79 -19.27
N ALA A 210 -18.45 -10.08 -19.82
CA ALA A 210 -18.64 -8.79 -20.49
C ALA A 210 -19.27 -8.92 -21.90
N GLY A 211 -19.45 -10.15 -22.40
CA GLY A 211 -19.98 -10.46 -23.72
C GLY A 211 -18.86 -10.70 -24.74
N GLU A 212 -19.15 -11.48 -25.80
CA GLU A 212 -18.14 -11.92 -26.77
C GLU A 212 -17.46 -10.76 -27.49
N GLN A 213 -18.19 -9.66 -27.74
CA GLN A 213 -17.66 -8.43 -28.32
C GLN A 213 -17.58 -7.29 -27.29
N PHE A 214 -17.58 -7.62 -26.00
CA PHE A 214 -17.52 -6.63 -24.91
C PHE A 214 -18.70 -5.64 -24.93
N GLU A 215 -19.90 -6.09 -25.29
CA GLU A 215 -21.09 -5.25 -25.42
C GLU A 215 -21.51 -4.60 -24.07
N ARG A 216 -21.07 -5.19 -22.95
CA ARG A 216 -21.43 -4.74 -21.58
C ARG A 216 -20.44 -3.74 -20.99
N LEU A 217 -19.41 -3.31 -21.72
CA LEU A 217 -18.40 -2.38 -21.16
C LEU A 217 -19.04 -1.12 -20.59
N ALA A 218 -19.94 -0.47 -21.33
CA ALA A 218 -20.62 0.76 -20.92
C ALA A 218 -21.34 0.63 -19.56
N GLU A 219 -21.96 -0.52 -19.32
CA GLU A 219 -22.66 -0.79 -18.06
C GLU A 219 -21.67 -1.06 -16.92
N ILE A 220 -20.58 -1.78 -17.18
CA ILE A 220 -19.48 -1.96 -16.20
C ILE A 220 -18.90 -0.60 -15.76
N GLU A 221 -18.70 0.34 -16.69
CA GLU A 221 -18.19 1.70 -16.36
C GLU A 221 -19.13 2.41 -15.40
N LYS A 222 -20.45 2.29 -15.64
CA LYS A 222 -21.49 2.88 -14.81
C LYS A 222 -21.56 2.20 -13.44
N LEU A 223 -21.55 0.86 -13.39
CA LEU A 223 -21.59 0.06 -12.17
C LEU A 223 -20.36 0.26 -11.29
N LEU A 224 -19.22 0.64 -11.85
CA LEU A 224 -17.99 0.89 -11.10
C LEU A 224 -17.64 2.38 -10.98
N ALA A 225 -18.51 3.28 -11.47
CA ALA A 225 -18.31 4.72 -11.50
C ALA A 225 -16.93 5.12 -12.06
N LEU A 226 -16.51 4.47 -13.16
CA LEU A 226 -15.23 4.76 -13.81
C LEU A 226 -15.25 6.16 -14.44
N SER A 227 -14.08 6.79 -14.51
CA SER A 227 -13.92 8.11 -15.13
C SER A 227 -14.49 8.09 -16.55
N PRO A 228 -15.47 8.94 -16.89
CA PRO A 228 -16.13 8.90 -18.18
C PRO A 228 -15.15 9.25 -19.29
N LEU A 229 -15.43 8.67 -20.45
CA LEU A 229 -14.61 8.79 -21.64
C LEU A 229 -14.87 10.12 -22.34
N THR A 230 -13.88 10.61 -23.09
CA THR A 230 -14.09 11.70 -24.04
C THR A 230 -14.88 11.19 -25.25
N GLY A 231 -15.52 12.08 -26.02
CA GLY A 231 -16.40 11.70 -27.14
C GLY A 231 -15.77 10.70 -28.11
N ASP A 232 -14.56 10.98 -28.61
CA ASP A 232 -13.85 10.06 -29.51
C ASP A 232 -13.56 8.68 -28.88
N GLN A 233 -13.34 8.64 -27.56
CA GLN A 233 -13.10 7.39 -26.84
C GLN A 233 -14.39 6.63 -26.59
N SER A 234 -15.49 7.31 -26.23
CA SER A 234 -16.79 6.67 -25.99
C SER A 234 -17.39 6.04 -27.24
N ASP A 235 -17.03 6.59 -28.40
CA ASP A 235 -17.55 6.16 -29.71
C ASP A 235 -16.69 5.06 -30.35
N SER A 236 -15.53 4.74 -29.75
CA SER A 236 -14.71 3.60 -30.16
C SER A 236 -15.35 2.26 -29.76
N GLU A 237 -15.13 1.21 -30.56
CA GLU A 237 -15.68 -0.14 -30.34
C GLU A 237 -15.45 -0.66 -28.91
N LEU A 238 -14.25 -0.44 -28.37
CA LEU A 238 -13.87 -0.86 -27.02
C LEU A 238 -13.92 0.28 -26.00
N ARG A 239 -14.55 1.42 -26.32
CA ARG A 239 -14.80 2.51 -25.38
C ARG A 239 -13.54 2.97 -24.61
N GLY A 240 -12.40 3.09 -25.29
CA GLY A 240 -11.13 3.48 -24.67
C GLY A 240 -10.51 2.45 -23.71
N TRP A 241 -11.05 1.24 -23.61
CA TRP A 241 -10.41 0.13 -22.89
C TRP A 241 -9.16 -0.34 -23.65
N ARG A 242 -8.09 -0.60 -22.90
CA ARG A 242 -6.80 -1.04 -23.45
C ARG A 242 -6.83 -2.53 -23.72
N GLN A 243 -6.53 -2.91 -24.95
CA GLN A 243 -6.33 -4.31 -25.32
C GLN A 243 -4.97 -4.82 -24.84
N PRO A 244 -4.87 -6.09 -24.42
CA PRO A 244 -3.59 -6.75 -24.18
C PRO A 244 -2.80 -6.90 -25.49
N THR A 245 -1.46 -6.84 -25.41
CA THR A 245 -0.61 -6.99 -26.61
C THR A 245 -0.07 -8.42 -26.75
N ASN A 246 0.24 -8.83 -27.98
CA ASN A 246 0.96 -10.09 -28.24
C ASN A 246 2.35 -10.11 -27.59
N GLY A 247 2.99 -8.94 -27.46
CA GLY A 247 4.24 -8.78 -26.74
C GLY A 247 4.09 -9.21 -25.28
N ASP A 248 3.01 -8.81 -24.62
CA ASP A 248 2.73 -9.20 -23.23
C ASP A 248 2.52 -10.71 -23.08
N ARG A 249 1.89 -11.36 -24.07
CA ARG A 249 1.70 -12.81 -24.09
C ARG A 249 3.01 -13.59 -24.21
N SER A 250 3.98 -13.03 -24.94
CA SER A 250 5.28 -13.67 -25.19
C SER A 250 6.31 -13.44 -24.08
N LYS A 251 6.05 -12.50 -23.15
CA LYS A 251 6.96 -12.21 -22.02
C LYS A 251 6.96 -13.39 -21.05
N ALA A 252 8.15 -13.74 -20.58
CA ALA A 252 8.30 -14.75 -19.53
C ALA A 252 7.63 -14.29 -18.23
N PHE A 253 6.65 -15.05 -17.75
CA PHE A 253 5.99 -14.80 -16.48
C PHE A 253 6.92 -15.17 -15.32
N LYS A 254 7.27 -14.19 -14.48
CA LYS A 254 8.15 -14.37 -13.32
C LYS A 254 7.33 -14.63 -12.05
N ALA A 255 6.84 -15.86 -11.92
CA ALA A 255 6.19 -16.30 -10.69
C ALA A 255 7.20 -16.33 -9.52
N PRO A 256 6.79 -15.95 -8.30
CA PRO A 256 7.54 -16.28 -7.09
C PRO A 256 7.70 -17.79 -6.97
N ARG A 257 8.89 -18.25 -6.55
CA ARG A 257 9.18 -19.67 -6.37
C ARG A 257 9.62 -19.91 -4.95
N TRP A 258 9.03 -20.93 -4.33
CA TRP A 258 9.59 -21.46 -3.10
C TRP A 258 10.86 -22.25 -3.43
N ASN A 259 12.02 -21.69 -3.10
CA ASN A 259 13.29 -22.32 -3.39
C ASN A 259 13.64 -23.41 -2.37
N GLN A 260 12.94 -24.55 -2.45
CA GLN A 260 13.20 -25.74 -1.63
C GLN A 260 14.48 -26.46 -2.07
N ASN A 261 14.89 -26.32 -3.34
CA ASN A 261 15.89 -27.18 -3.97
C ASN A 261 17.19 -26.51 -4.43
N ALA A 262 17.40 -25.19 -4.30
CA ALA A 262 18.72 -24.62 -4.61
C ALA A 262 19.77 -25.12 -3.62
N SER A 263 20.35 -26.27 -3.97
CA SER A 263 21.67 -26.64 -3.57
C SER A 263 22.60 -25.70 -4.34
N GLY A 264 23.24 -24.79 -3.62
CA GLY A 264 24.21 -23.87 -4.20
C GLY A 264 25.40 -23.78 -3.29
N GLN A 265 26.55 -23.42 -3.86
CA GLN A 265 27.77 -23.18 -3.11
C GLN A 265 28.21 -21.74 -3.28
N TRP A 266 28.64 -21.14 -2.17
CA TRP A 266 29.36 -19.89 -2.21
C TRP A 266 30.75 -20.15 -2.78
N ILE A 267 31.07 -19.50 -3.90
CA ILE A 267 32.44 -19.45 -4.41
C ILE A 267 33.01 -18.05 -4.20
N TYR A 268 34.32 -17.96 -4.03
CA TYR A 268 35.04 -16.69 -4.05
C TYR A 268 35.55 -16.43 -5.46
N GLN A 269 35.00 -15.41 -6.11
CA GLN A 269 35.48 -14.92 -7.41
C GLN A 269 35.91 -13.47 -7.24
N ASN A 270 37.15 -13.15 -7.62
CA ASN A 270 37.71 -11.79 -7.56
C ASN A 270 37.59 -11.10 -6.18
N GLY A 271 37.74 -11.85 -5.09
CA GLY A 271 37.62 -11.32 -3.73
C GLY A 271 36.20 -11.00 -3.27
N GLN A 272 35.18 -11.34 -4.08
CA GLN A 272 33.77 -11.25 -3.72
C GLN A 272 33.13 -12.64 -3.63
N GLN A 273 32.26 -12.84 -2.64
CA GLN A 273 31.46 -14.06 -2.55
C GLN A 273 30.33 -14.01 -3.58
N VAL A 274 30.31 -14.99 -4.48
CA VAL A 274 29.27 -15.16 -5.50
C VAL A 274 28.57 -16.48 -5.24
N TRP A 275 27.25 -16.44 -5.14
CA TRP A 275 26.42 -17.64 -5.00
C TRP A 275 26.24 -18.30 -6.36
N ILE A 276 26.60 -19.57 -6.47
CA ILE A 276 26.33 -20.39 -7.67
C ILE A 276 25.33 -21.47 -7.28
N ASN A 277 24.22 -21.53 -8.01
CA ASN A 277 23.28 -22.65 -7.94
C ASN A 277 23.95 -23.88 -8.59
N ASN A 278 24.01 -25.02 -7.88
CA ASN A 278 24.54 -26.28 -8.41
C ASN A 278 23.58 -26.97 -9.39
N ASP A 279 22.37 -26.46 -9.50
CA ASP A 279 21.37 -27.01 -10.39
C ASP A 279 21.53 -26.31 -11.75
N GLY A 280 22.20 -26.97 -12.69
CA GLY A 280 22.03 -26.67 -14.10
C GLY A 280 20.53 -26.70 -14.39
N GLU A 281 19.96 -25.54 -14.64
CA GLU A 281 18.52 -25.34 -14.83
C GLU A 281 18.00 -26.35 -15.86
N LYS A 282 17.34 -27.40 -15.39
CA LYS A 282 16.28 -27.98 -16.21
C LYS A 282 15.08 -27.07 -15.95
N PRO A 283 14.62 -26.27 -16.93
CA PRO A 283 13.30 -25.68 -16.82
C PRO A 283 12.36 -26.79 -16.38
N VAL A 284 11.49 -26.53 -15.40
CA VAL A 284 10.35 -27.43 -15.12
C VAL A 284 9.78 -27.73 -16.49
N ALA A 285 9.91 -28.99 -16.92
CA ALA A 285 9.51 -29.38 -18.26
C ALA A 285 8.11 -28.82 -18.46
N ASN A 286 7.86 -28.18 -19.60
CA ASN A 286 6.52 -27.80 -20.02
C ASN A 286 5.65 -29.07 -19.93
N THR A 287 5.07 -29.34 -18.77
CA THR A 287 3.98 -30.29 -18.63
C THR A 287 2.94 -29.74 -19.60
N PRO A 288 2.52 -30.53 -20.61
CA PRO A 288 1.48 -30.10 -21.53
C PRO A 288 0.33 -29.53 -20.70
N ASP A 289 -0.11 -28.31 -21.00
CA ASP A 289 -1.24 -27.72 -20.30
C ASP A 289 -2.48 -28.57 -20.62
N THR A 290 -2.81 -29.51 -19.75
CA THR A 290 -3.98 -30.39 -19.94
C THR A 290 -5.28 -29.71 -19.51
N LEU A 291 -5.21 -28.52 -18.91
CA LEU A 291 -6.33 -27.60 -18.71
C LEU A 291 -6.49 -26.65 -19.91
N HIS A 292 -5.76 -26.87 -21.01
CA HIS A 292 -6.02 -26.18 -22.26
C HIS A 292 -7.51 -26.27 -22.57
N ASP A 293 -8.16 -25.12 -22.44
CA ASP A 293 -9.33 -24.87 -23.23
C ASP A 293 -8.88 -24.95 -24.70
N ARG A 294 -9.21 -26.06 -25.35
CA ARG A 294 -8.94 -26.29 -26.76
C ARG A 294 -9.99 -25.60 -27.63
N ARG A 295 -10.98 -24.92 -27.03
CA ARG A 295 -11.87 -24.05 -27.79
C ARG A 295 -11.00 -22.95 -28.42
N PRO A 296 -11.06 -22.79 -29.75
CA PRO A 296 -10.37 -21.67 -30.39
C PRO A 296 -10.89 -20.37 -29.75
N ILE A 297 -9.99 -19.42 -29.50
CA ILE A 297 -10.39 -18.04 -29.16
C ILE A 297 -11.39 -17.63 -30.24
N SER A 298 -12.66 -17.47 -29.86
CA SER A 298 -13.73 -17.14 -30.78
C SER A 298 -13.57 -15.66 -31.16
N GLY A 299 -13.13 -15.42 -32.39
CA GLY A 299 -13.06 -14.08 -32.97
C GLY A 299 -11.66 -13.44 -32.99
N ASN A 300 -11.61 -12.23 -33.55
CA ASN A 300 -10.38 -11.45 -33.70
C ASN A 300 -10.01 -10.64 -32.44
N LEU A 301 -10.89 -10.58 -31.43
CA LEU A 301 -10.70 -9.79 -30.21
C LEU A 301 -10.01 -10.62 -29.10
N PRO A 302 -9.23 -9.97 -28.22
CA PRO A 302 -8.61 -10.64 -27.08
C PRO A 302 -9.65 -11.09 -26.04
N PRO A 303 -9.34 -12.11 -25.20
CA PRO A 303 -10.27 -12.65 -24.20
C PRO A 303 -10.57 -11.68 -23.04
N PHE A 304 -9.81 -10.59 -22.92
CA PHE A 304 -10.03 -9.55 -21.91
C PHE A 304 -9.53 -8.19 -22.39
N VAL A 305 -10.06 -7.13 -21.77
CA VAL A 305 -9.60 -5.75 -21.91
C VAL A 305 -9.42 -5.09 -20.53
N VAL A 306 -8.59 -4.06 -20.45
CA VAL A 306 -8.20 -3.42 -19.18
C VAL A 306 -8.51 -1.93 -19.19
N ARG A 307 -9.01 -1.41 -18.07
CA ARG A 307 -9.19 0.02 -17.85
C ARG A 307 -8.72 0.45 -16.46
N GLN A 308 -8.11 1.62 -16.40
CA GLN A 308 -7.69 2.21 -15.14
C GLN A 308 -8.89 2.68 -14.31
N ALA A 309 -8.85 2.45 -13.00
CA ALA A 309 -9.83 2.90 -12.03
C ALA A 309 -9.10 3.51 -10.82
N GLY A 310 -9.00 4.83 -10.76
CA GLY A 310 -8.17 5.51 -9.77
C GLY A 310 -6.70 5.09 -9.88
N PHE A 311 -6.13 4.56 -8.80
CA PHE A 311 -4.79 3.97 -8.78
C PHE A 311 -4.77 2.52 -9.28
N GLY A 312 -5.91 1.81 -9.29
CA GLY A 312 -6.00 0.41 -9.67
C GLY A 312 -6.53 0.18 -11.08
N ASN A 313 -7.01 -1.04 -11.32
CA ASN A 313 -7.46 -1.50 -12.64
C ASN A 313 -8.74 -2.31 -12.56
N VAL A 314 -9.54 -2.23 -13.63
CA VAL A 314 -10.64 -3.14 -13.93
C VAL A 314 -10.27 -3.94 -15.17
N VAL A 315 -10.43 -5.25 -15.09
CA VAL A 315 -10.34 -6.18 -16.21
C VAL A 315 -11.76 -6.62 -16.55
N ALA A 316 -12.15 -6.48 -17.81
CA ALA A 316 -13.38 -7.06 -18.33
C ALA A 316 -12.99 -8.30 -19.16
N MET A 317 -13.54 -9.47 -18.82
CA MET A 317 -13.36 -10.71 -19.59
C MET A 317 -14.60 -10.99 -20.43
N SER A 318 -14.41 -11.38 -21.69
CA SER A 318 -15.53 -11.62 -22.61
C SER A 318 -16.37 -12.82 -22.19
N GLU A 319 -15.71 -13.93 -21.86
CA GLU A 319 -16.36 -15.19 -21.50
C GLU A 319 -17.20 -15.09 -20.23
N PRO A 320 -18.42 -15.68 -20.22
CA PRO A 320 -19.29 -15.72 -19.03
C PRO A 320 -18.76 -16.60 -17.91
N TYR A 321 -17.86 -17.54 -18.22
CA TYR A 321 -17.24 -18.42 -17.24
C TYR A 321 -15.80 -18.76 -17.67
N PRO A 322 -14.79 -17.98 -17.22
CA PRO A 322 -13.40 -18.14 -17.65
C PRO A 322 -12.64 -19.23 -16.86
N PHE A 323 -13.31 -20.01 -16.02
CA PHE A 323 -12.69 -20.97 -15.11
C PHE A 323 -12.72 -22.41 -15.67
N PRO A 324 -11.70 -23.24 -15.41
CA PRO A 324 -10.45 -22.92 -14.70
C PRO A 324 -9.48 -22.05 -15.50
N GLY A 325 -9.70 -21.93 -16.82
CA GLY A 325 -8.89 -21.14 -17.73
C GLY A 325 -7.49 -21.70 -17.95
N ALA A 326 -6.89 -21.40 -19.11
CA ALA A 326 -5.51 -21.79 -19.40
C ALA A 326 -4.52 -20.95 -18.58
N ILE A 327 -3.46 -21.57 -18.05
CA ILE A 327 -2.44 -20.88 -17.24
C ILE A 327 -1.82 -19.73 -18.06
N GLN A 328 -1.61 -19.91 -19.36
CA GLN A 328 -1.02 -18.86 -20.20
C GLN A 328 -1.95 -17.65 -20.36
N ASN A 329 -3.27 -17.83 -20.31
CA ASN A 329 -4.21 -16.71 -20.37
C ASN A 329 -4.17 -15.89 -19.08
N TRP A 330 -4.10 -16.55 -17.93
CA TRP A 330 -3.91 -15.89 -16.63
C TRP A 330 -2.57 -15.14 -16.56
N GLN A 331 -1.48 -15.78 -16.99
CA GLN A 331 -0.16 -15.15 -17.09
C GLN A 331 -0.17 -13.94 -18.03
N TRP A 332 -0.87 -14.04 -19.17
CA TRP A 332 -1.00 -12.94 -20.11
C TRP A 332 -1.75 -11.75 -19.49
N MET A 333 -2.85 -12.00 -18.78
CA MET A 333 -3.57 -10.96 -18.03
C MET A 333 -2.66 -10.28 -17.00
N LEU A 334 -2.03 -11.05 -16.12
CA LEU A 334 -1.17 -10.52 -15.05
C LEU A 334 0.03 -9.75 -15.61
N THR A 335 0.59 -10.18 -16.74
CA THR A 335 1.68 -9.48 -17.43
C THR A 335 1.20 -8.18 -18.08
N THR A 336 -0.01 -8.17 -18.64
CA THR A 336 -0.63 -6.97 -19.22
C THR A 336 -0.92 -5.90 -18.14
N LEU A 337 -1.32 -6.35 -16.95
CA LEU A 337 -1.56 -5.50 -15.78
C LEU A 337 -0.26 -4.95 -15.16
N GLY A 338 0.84 -5.69 -15.27
CA GLY A 338 2.10 -5.36 -14.64
C GLY A 338 2.14 -5.71 -13.14
N ASP A 339 3.35 -5.89 -12.61
CA ASP A 339 3.58 -6.40 -11.26
C ASP A 339 2.94 -5.55 -10.15
N SER A 340 2.92 -4.22 -10.25
CA SER A 340 2.33 -3.34 -9.22
C SER A 340 0.81 -3.47 -9.09
N SER A 341 0.14 -4.09 -10.05
CA SER A 341 -1.31 -4.32 -10.01
C SER A 341 -1.70 -5.50 -9.12
N TRP A 342 -0.79 -6.46 -8.88
CA TRP A 342 -1.09 -7.71 -8.16
C TRP A 342 -0.01 -8.14 -7.14
N LYS A 343 1.19 -7.56 -7.15
CA LYS A 343 2.19 -7.74 -6.09
C LYS A 343 2.07 -6.59 -5.09
N TRP A 344 1.61 -6.91 -3.88
CA TRP A 344 1.39 -5.96 -2.79
C TRP A 344 2.61 -5.06 -2.56
N TYR A 345 3.82 -5.65 -2.43
CA TYR A 345 5.02 -4.86 -2.11
C TYR A 345 5.44 -3.90 -3.22
N GLN A 346 5.14 -4.24 -4.49
CA GLN A 346 5.43 -3.35 -5.61
C GLN A 346 4.37 -2.25 -5.69
N ARG A 347 3.09 -2.58 -5.47
CA ARG A 347 1.99 -1.60 -5.45
C ARG A 347 2.27 -0.46 -4.49
N HIS A 348 2.69 -0.78 -3.28
CA HIS A 348 2.97 0.19 -2.22
C HIS A 348 4.43 0.67 -2.18
N GLY A 349 5.33 -0.03 -2.87
CA GLY A 349 6.77 0.26 -2.89
C GLY A 349 7.47 0.08 -1.54
N LEU A 350 6.90 -0.75 -0.67
CA LEU A 350 7.42 -1.10 0.64
C LEU A 350 7.07 -2.56 0.95
N SER A 351 7.75 -3.14 1.93
CA SER A 351 7.48 -4.48 2.42
C SER A 351 7.26 -4.47 3.92
N MET A 352 6.32 -5.27 4.41
CA MET A 352 6.12 -5.57 5.83
C MET A 352 6.87 -6.84 6.26
N ASN A 353 7.48 -7.52 5.30
CA ASN A 353 8.22 -8.77 5.49
C ASN A 353 9.74 -8.58 5.26
N ARG A 354 10.14 -7.80 4.25
CA ARG A 354 11.53 -7.61 3.80
C ARG A 354 12.05 -6.21 4.17
N SER A 355 13.38 -6.05 4.18
CA SER A 355 14.03 -4.77 4.51
C SER A 355 13.68 -3.67 3.51
N ASN A 356 13.34 -2.49 4.01
CA ASN A 356 13.05 -1.30 3.20
C ASN A 356 14.26 -0.36 3.18
N THR A 357 15.28 -0.68 2.39
CA THR A 357 16.55 0.08 2.34
C THR A 357 16.38 1.54 1.92
N HIS A 358 15.29 1.86 1.20
CA HIS A 358 14.90 3.22 0.84
C HIS A 358 14.28 4.03 2.00
N TYR A 359 14.19 3.49 3.22
CA TYR A 359 13.69 4.23 4.40
C TYR A 359 14.31 5.64 4.52
N TRP A 360 15.61 5.75 4.29
CA TRP A 360 16.38 6.97 4.53
C TRP A 360 16.12 8.10 3.52
N ASN A 361 15.59 7.81 2.33
CA ASN A 361 15.50 8.79 1.24
C ASN A 361 14.38 9.84 1.40
N TRP A 362 13.52 9.69 2.42
CA TRP A 362 12.37 10.57 2.64
C TRP A 362 12.26 11.04 4.09
N LEU A 363 13.40 11.35 4.70
CA LEU A 363 13.45 11.91 6.05
C LEU A 363 13.13 13.42 6.04
N VAL A 364 12.59 13.91 7.16
CA VAL A 364 12.46 15.34 7.42
C VAL A 364 13.88 15.93 7.47
N PRO A 365 14.22 16.89 6.61
CA PRO A 365 15.56 17.46 6.58
C PRO A 365 15.83 18.33 7.81
N GLY A 366 17.06 18.28 8.32
CA GLY A 366 17.53 19.17 9.38
C GLY A 366 16.99 18.90 10.79
N VAL A 367 16.34 17.75 11.03
CA VAL A 367 15.84 17.35 12.35
C VAL A 367 16.56 16.11 12.86
N GLY A 368 16.71 16.01 14.19
CA GLY A 368 17.38 14.85 14.82
C GLY A 368 18.88 14.74 14.52
N LEU A 369 19.47 15.73 13.84
CA LEU A 369 20.91 15.80 13.64
C LEU A 369 21.57 16.48 14.86
N PRO A 370 22.65 15.92 15.42
CA PRO A 370 23.40 16.61 16.45
C PRO A 370 24.04 17.88 15.87
N PRO A 371 23.81 19.08 16.42
CA PRO A 371 24.47 20.32 16.00
C PRO A 371 25.95 20.32 16.40
N VAL A 372 26.77 19.51 15.74
CA VAL A 372 28.17 19.22 16.11
C VAL A 372 28.98 20.51 16.31
N VAL A 373 28.83 21.49 15.40
CA VAL A 373 29.56 22.77 15.49
C VAL A 373 29.14 23.57 16.73
N SER A 374 27.84 23.73 16.96
CA SER A 374 27.33 24.45 18.14
C SER A 374 27.74 23.76 19.44
N PHE A 375 27.69 22.43 19.47
CA PHE A 375 28.16 21.63 20.60
C PHE A 375 29.66 21.82 20.85
N LEU A 376 30.48 21.76 19.80
CA LEU A 376 31.93 21.91 19.92
C LEU A 376 32.29 23.30 20.44
N VAL A 377 31.68 24.36 19.89
CA VAL A 377 31.88 25.74 20.36
C VAL A 377 31.47 25.87 21.83
N LEU A 378 30.31 25.34 22.22
CA LEU A 378 29.81 25.46 23.58
C LEU A 378 30.65 24.68 24.59
N ILE A 379 31.09 23.47 24.25
CA ILE A 379 32.02 22.68 25.08
C ILE A 379 33.38 23.38 25.17
N SER A 380 33.90 23.95 24.07
CA SER A 380 35.15 24.73 24.11
C SER A 380 35.04 25.94 25.04
N ILE A 381 33.94 26.69 24.97
CA ILE A 381 33.67 27.81 25.89
C ILE A 381 33.62 27.30 27.33
N PHE A 382 32.89 26.21 27.59
CA PHE A 382 32.78 25.62 28.92
C PHE A 382 34.13 25.21 29.50
N VAL A 383 34.97 24.52 28.73
CA VAL A 383 36.31 24.08 29.16
C VAL A 383 37.20 25.27 29.49
N VAL A 384 37.16 26.34 28.68
CA VAL A 384 37.93 27.56 28.93
C VAL A 384 37.42 28.31 30.17
N VAL A 385 36.10 28.43 30.32
CA VAL A 385 35.49 29.14 31.44
C VAL A 385 35.75 28.40 32.75
N ILE A 386 35.53 27.09 32.80
CA ILE A 386 35.63 26.30 34.03
C ILE A 386 37.07 25.92 34.39
N GLY A 387 37.95 25.75 33.39
CA GLY A 387 39.35 25.46 33.61
C GLY A 387 40.14 26.73 33.91
N PRO A 388 40.83 27.30 32.91
CA PRO A 388 41.79 28.38 33.13
C PRO A 388 41.16 29.65 33.73
N VAL A 389 39.98 30.07 33.27
CA VAL A 389 39.36 31.32 33.73
C VAL A 389 38.90 31.20 35.18
N ASN A 390 38.11 30.19 35.51
CA ASN A 390 37.59 30.00 36.87
C ASN A 390 38.75 29.81 37.88
N TYR A 391 39.75 28.98 37.55
CA TYR A 391 40.91 28.76 38.41
C TYR A 391 41.71 30.06 38.65
N PHE A 392 41.98 30.83 37.60
CA PHE A 392 42.76 32.08 37.70
C PHE A 392 42.03 33.14 38.54
N VAL A 393 40.72 33.31 38.33
CA VAL A 393 39.89 34.26 39.08
C VAL A 393 39.81 33.87 40.56
N LEU A 394 39.51 32.60 40.86
CA LEU A 394 39.40 32.09 42.23
C LEU A 394 40.76 32.06 42.96
N GLY A 395 41.83 31.77 42.23
CA GLY A 395 43.21 31.85 42.70
C GLY A 395 43.60 33.27 43.08
N ARG A 396 43.25 34.27 42.25
CA ARG A 396 43.47 35.68 42.56
C ARG A 396 42.63 36.15 43.77
N MET A 397 41.45 35.57 43.96
CA MET A 397 40.58 35.82 45.13
C MET A 397 40.97 35.01 46.38
N ARG A 398 41.98 34.13 46.31
CA ARG A 398 42.41 33.20 47.39
C ARG A 398 41.28 32.31 47.93
N ARG A 399 40.24 32.04 47.14
CA ARG A 399 39.06 31.23 47.53
C ARG A 399 38.93 29.96 46.69
N LEU A 400 40.04 29.24 46.51
CA LEU A 400 40.08 28.03 45.69
C LEU A 400 39.08 26.95 46.12
N TYR A 401 38.66 26.90 47.39
CA TYR A 401 37.62 25.97 47.86
C TYR A 401 36.26 26.16 47.15
N LEU A 402 35.95 27.35 46.62
CA LEU A 402 34.72 27.61 45.85
C LEU A 402 34.71 26.90 44.49
N LEU A 403 35.83 26.32 44.03
CA LEU A 403 35.84 25.39 42.89
C LEU A 403 34.86 24.24 43.10
N LEU A 404 34.68 23.80 44.35
CA LEU A 404 33.77 22.71 44.73
C LEU A 404 32.29 23.04 44.42
N VAL A 405 31.95 24.33 44.33
CA VAL A 405 30.58 24.80 44.00
C VAL A 405 30.48 25.31 42.57
N THR A 406 31.47 26.07 42.10
CA THR A 406 31.44 26.73 40.78
C THR A 406 31.53 25.73 39.63
N VAL A 407 32.28 24.63 39.79
CA VAL A 407 32.38 23.59 38.75
C VAL A 407 31.03 22.86 38.56
N PRO A 408 30.38 22.31 39.61
CA PRO A 408 29.04 21.72 39.46
C PRO A 408 27.98 22.72 38.95
N LEU A 409 28.00 23.96 39.44
CA LEU A 409 27.02 24.97 39.05
C LEU A 409 27.20 25.39 37.59
N GLY A 410 28.44 25.60 37.15
CA GLY A 410 28.76 25.89 35.76
C GLY A 410 28.40 24.74 34.82
N ALA A 411 28.65 23.49 35.23
CA ALA A 411 28.20 22.31 34.50
C ALA A 411 26.67 22.29 34.36
N GLY A 412 25.94 22.56 35.45
CA GLY A 412 24.48 22.66 35.45
C GLY A 412 23.94 23.72 34.49
N VAL A 413 24.56 24.91 34.47
CA VAL A 413 24.19 26.00 33.53
C VAL A 413 24.41 25.55 32.09
N VAL A 414 25.55 24.93 31.78
CA VAL A 414 25.84 24.45 30.42
C VAL A 414 24.88 23.37 29.97
N THR A 415 24.58 22.40 30.84
CA THR A 415 23.57 21.37 30.54
C THR A 415 22.20 22.00 30.30
N ALA A 416 21.79 22.98 31.11
CA ALA A 416 20.54 23.70 30.94
C ALA A 416 20.50 24.48 29.61
N CYS A 417 21.58 25.18 29.26
CA CYS A 417 21.70 25.90 27.99
C CYS A 417 21.60 24.95 26.78
N LEU A 418 22.26 23.78 26.84
CA LEU A 418 22.17 22.78 25.78
C LEU A 418 20.76 22.21 25.63
N PHE A 419 20.09 21.95 26.75
CA PHE A 419 18.71 21.49 26.76
C PHE A 419 17.76 22.53 26.17
N LEU A 420 17.88 23.79 26.59
CA LEU A 420 17.09 24.91 26.08
C LEU A 420 17.35 25.17 24.59
N PHE A 421 18.61 25.07 24.16
CA PHE A 421 18.98 25.19 22.74
C PHE A 421 18.29 24.11 21.91
N ALA A 422 18.36 22.85 22.33
CA ALA A 422 17.68 21.74 21.64
C ALA A 422 16.16 21.95 21.58
N LEU A 423 15.53 22.40 22.67
CA LEU A 423 14.10 22.73 22.68
C LEU A 423 13.75 23.85 21.72
N PHE A 424 14.61 24.86 21.59
CA PHE A 424 14.38 26.00 20.69
C PHE A 424 14.59 25.65 19.21
N THR A 425 15.62 24.84 18.89
CA THR A 425 15.91 24.44 17.51
C THR A 425 14.96 23.37 16.98
N ASP A 426 14.68 22.36 17.80
CA ASP A 426 13.80 21.25 17.41
C ASP A 426 12.32 21.68 17.51
N GLY A 427 12.01 22.61 18.41
CA GLY A 427 10.65 22.96 18.78
C GLY A 427 10.00 21.89 19.67
N LEU A 428 8.78 22.17 20.13
CA LEU A 428 7.98 21.23 20.93
C LEU A 428 6.97 20.42 20.09
N GLY A 429 6.74 20.84 18.85
CA GLY A 429 5.74 20.27 17.96
C GLY A 429 6.26 19.09 17.12
N VAL A 430 5.35 18.53 16.31
CA VAL A 430 5.68 17.51 15.31
C VAL A 430 6.02 18.20 13.99
N LYS A 431 7.17 17.85 13.44
CA LYS A 431 7.57 18.23 12.06
C LYS A 431 7.23 17.06 11.14
N GLY A 432 6.64 17.36 10.00
CA GLY A 432 6.23 16.38 9.01
C GLY A 432 6.92 16.59 7.67
N ARG A 433 7.07 15.52 6.91
CA ARG A 433 7.39 15.58 5.48
C ARG A 433 6.48 14.60 4.76
N VAL A 434 5.70 15.10 3.83
CA VAL A 434 4.67 14.33 3.13
C VAL A 434 4.97 14.32 1.64
N ARG A 435 4.82 13.16 1.03
CA ARG A 435 4.80 12.98 -0.41
C ARG A 435 3.45 12.40 -0.79
N SER A 436 2.69 13.06 -1.65
CA SER A 436 1.35 12.58 -1.98
C SER A 436 0.95 12.78 -3.43
N VAL A 437 0.11 11.87 -3.90
CA VAL A 437 -0.69 12.02 -5.11
C VAL A 437 -2.15 11.86 -4.72
N THR A 438 -2.98 12.82 -5.10
CA THR A 438 -4.43 12.78 -4.96
C THR A 438 -5.06 12.74 -6.34
N LEU A 439 -5.92 11.76 -6.60
CA LEU A 439 -6.79 11.77 -7.77
C LEU A 439 -8.14 12.33 -7.34
N LEU A 440 -8.55 13.46 -7.91
CA LEU A 440 -9.76 14.19 -7.52
C LEU A 440 -10.79 14.19 -8.64
N ASP A 441 -11.93 13.54 -8.42
CA ASP A 441 -13.05 13.50 -9.33
C ASP A 441 -14.17 14.45 -8.85
N GLN A 442 -14.11 15.72 -9.27
CA GLN A 442 -15.04 16.74 -8.80
C GLN A 442 -16.50 16.48 -9.19
N PRO A 443 -16.82 16.02 -10.42
CA PRO A 443 -18.20 15.67 -10.79
C PRO A 443 -18.86 14.63 -9.88
N ASN A 444 -18.08 13.64 -9.42
CA ASN A 444 -18.57 12.59 -8.53
C ASN A 444 -18.32 12.87 -7.04
N ARG A 445 -17.64 13.99 -6.71
CA ARG A 445 -17.19 14.35 -5.36
C ARG A 445 -16.35 13.27 -4.67
N GLN A 446 -15.52 12.57 -5.43
CA GLN A 446 -14.67 11.50 -4.92
C GLN A 446 -13.21 11.89 -5.04
N ALA A 447 -12.43 11.55 -4.03
CA ALA A 447 -10.98 11.67 -4.06
C ALA A 447 -10.35 10.36 -3.58
N VAL A 448 -9.20 10.01 -4.15
CA VAL A 448 -8.33 8.97 -3.59
C VAL A 448 -6.93 9.51 -3.43
N THR A 449 -6.45 9.50 -2.19
CA THR A 449 -5.12 9.99 -1.84
C THR A 449 -4.20 8.82 -1.52
N SER A 450 -3.01 8.82 -2.13
CA SER A 450 -1.89 7.96 -1.76
C SER A 450 -0.76 8.82 -1.23
N SER A 451 -0.22 8.49 -0.04
CA SER A 451 0.85 9.29 0.56
C SER A 451 1.87 8.50 1.36
N ARG A 452 3.13 8.95 1.30
CA ARG A 452 4.21 8.57 2.21
C ARG A 452 4.48 9.74 3.16
N GLN A 453 4.45 9.46 4.47
CA GLN A 453 4.50 10.48 5.50
C GLN A 453 5.60 10.16 6.50
N THR A 454 6.47 11.13 6.77
CA THR A 454 7.51 11.03 7.81
C THR A 454 7.23 12.03 8.91
N TYR A 455 7.15 11.54 10.14
CA TYR A 455 6.95 12.35 11.34
C TYR A 455 8.20 12.36 12.20
N TYR A 456 8.68 13.56 12.54
CA TYR A 456 9.63 13.77 13.61
C TYR A 456 8.93 14.46 14.78
N ALA A 457 8.78 13.75 15.89
CA ALA A 457 8.24 14.32 17.12
C ALA A 457 9.40 14.66 18.07
N ALA A 458 9.59 15.93 18.40
CA ALA A 458 10.52 16.30 19.48
C ALA A 458 10.04 15.70 20.82
N ILE A 459 8.73 15.78 21.05
CA ILE A 459 7.99 15.10 22.11
C ILE A 459 6.86 14.33 21.45
N ALA A 460 6.81 13.01 21.65
CA ALA A 460 5.73 12.18 21.13
C ALA A 460 4.36 12.63 21.68
N PRO A 461 3.33 12.75 20.83
CA PRO A 461 1.98 13.04 21.29
C PRO A 461 1.48 11.97 22.27
N SER A 462 0.95 12.39 23.43
CA SER A 462 0.45 11.46 24.46
C SER A 462 -0.77 10.65 24.02
N ARG A 463 -1.54 11.15 23.04
CA ARG A 463 -2.71 10.48 22.45
C ARG A 463 -2.37 9.67 21.19
N GLY A 464 -1.09 9.54 20.84
CA GLY A 464 -0.67 8.81 19.64
C GLY A 464 -0.97 9.57 18.35
N LEU A 465 -1.21 8.83 17.27
CA LEU A 465 -1.61 9.36 15.97
C LEU A 465 -3.10 9.06 15.73
N THR A 466 -3.80 9.97 15.07
CA THR A 466 -5.23 9.82 14.79
C THR A 466 -5.48 10.06 13.31
N PHE A 467 -6.01 9.04 12.64
CA PHE A 467 -6.35 9.05 11.23
C PHE A 467 -7.86 8.83 11.04
N PRO A 468 -8.44 9.23 9.90
CA PRO A 468 -9.81 8.86 9.54
C PRO A 468 -10.01 7.34 9.61
N ASP A 469 -11.20 6.92 10.01
CA ASP A 469 -11.62 5.51 10.03
C ASP A 469 -11.69 4.89 8.63
N GLU A 470 -11.79 5.69 7.58
CA GLU A 470 -11.74 5.24 6.17
C GLU A 470 -10.32 5.11 5.60
N ALA A 471 -9.25 5.41 6.35
CA ALA A 471 -7.88 5.39 5.84
C ALA A 471 -7.15 4.07 6.14
N ALA A 472 -6.51 3.47 5.12
CA ALA A 472 -5.57 2.38 5.34
C ALA A 472 -4.20 2.94 5.71
N VAL A 473 -3.71 2.60 6.90
CA VAL A 473 -2.44 3.11 7.44
C VAL A 473 -1.46 1.98 7.64
N TYR A 474 -0.32 2.06 6.97
CA TYR A 474 0.74 1.05 7.04
C TYR A 474 2.04 1.67 7.60
N PRO A 475 2.56 1.18 8.73
CA PRO A 475 3.86 1.63 9.22
C PRO A 475 4.96 1.17 8.27
N LEU A 476 5.80 2.10 7.84
CA LEU A 476 6.98 1.81 7.01
C LEU A 476 8.17 1.67 7.95
N GLU A 477 8.65 0.44 8.13
CA GLU A 477 9.79 0.11 9.00
C GLU A 477 11.02 -0.23 8.15
N LEU A 478 12.21 0.17 8.59
CA LEU A 478 13.44 -0.20 7.89
C LEU A 478 13.66 -1.72 7.86
N TYR A 479 13.44 -2.40 8.98
CA TYR A 479 13.67 -3.85 9.11
C TYR A 479 12.51 -4.56 9.81
N PRO A 480 11.39 -4.82 9.09
CA PRO A 480 10.20 -5.43 9.68
C PRO A 480 10.47 -6.74 10.46
N HIS A 481 11.35 -7.62 9.96
CA HIS A 481 11.65 -8.90 10.63
C HIS A 481 12.50 -8.82 11.89
N SER A 482 13.36 -7.81 11.99
CA SER A 482 14.39 -7.74 13.04
C SER A 482 13.95 -6.97 14.28
N ILE A 483 12.72 -6.47 14.28
CA ILE A 483 12.15 -5.78 15.43
C ILE A 483 11.88 -6.81 16.54
N SER A 484 12.60 -6.65 17.65
CA SER A 484 12.32 -7.37 18.89
C SER A 484 11.15 -6.71 19.63
N ARG A 485 10.40 -7.49 20.44
CA ARG A 485 9.40 -6.96 21.38
C ARG A 485 10.00 -5.93 22.36
N SER A 486 11.31 -5.94 22.58
CA SER A 486 12.02 -4.95 23.40
C SER A 486 12.23 -3.62 22.66
N ASP A 487 12.29 -3.65 21.32
CA ASP A 487 12.65 -2.47 20.55
C ASP A 487 11.48 -1.50 20.51
N TYR A 488 10.24 -1.97 20.36
CA TYR A 488 9.00 -1.18 20.39
C TYR A 488 8.14 -1.56 21.60
N GLY A 489 7.60 -0.57 22.30
CA GLY A 489 6.52 -0.80 23.26
C GLY A 489 5.31 -1.48 22.60
N ARG A 490 4.40 -2.03 23.39
CA ARG A 490 3.15 -2.65 22.91
C ARG A 490 2.45 -1.68 21.94
N ARG A 491 2.12 -2.16 20.73
CA ARG A 491 1.34 -1.40 19.75
C ARG A 491 -0.13 -1.53 20.08
N GLU A 492 -0.82 -0.41 20.20
CA GLU A 492 -2.25 -0.37 20.49
C GLU A 492 -2.96 0.54 19.49
N ILE A 493 -4.04 0.02 18.92
CA ILE A 493 -4.96 0.74 18.05
C ILE A 493 -6.34 0.73 18.69
N VAL A 494 -6.96 1.89 18.77
CA VAL A 494 -8.36 2.04 19.16
C VAL A 494 -9.15 2.42 17.90
N TRP A 495 -10.10 1.56 17.53
CA TRP A 495 -11.03 1.72 16.42
C TRP A 495 -12.40 2.11 16.97
N ASP A 496 -12.66 3.41 17.03
CA ASP A 496 -13.99 3.96 17.36
C ASP A 496 -14.51 4.74 16.14
N ARG A 497 -14.82 6.05 16.26
CA ARG A 497 -15.17 6.94 15.13
C ARG A 497 -13.98 7.37 14.28
N GLU A 498 -12.77 7.09 14.75
CA GLU A 498 -11.51 7.41 14.10
C GLU A 498 -10.54 6.24 14.37
N GLN A 499 -9.49 6.15 13.56
CA GLN A 499 -8.40 5.20 13.79
C GLN A 499 -7.32 5.85 14.67
N ASN A 500 -7.27 5.49 15.96
CA ASN A 500 -6.29 6.02 16.90
C ASN A 500 -5.14 5.02 17.14
N LEU A 501 -3.97 5.30 16.57
CA LEU A 501 -2.71 4.62 16.82
C LEU A 501 -2.09 5.12 18.13
N ARG A 502 -2.67 4.67 19.25
CA ARG A 502 -2.47 5.20 20.60
C ARG A 502 -1.04 5.08 21.11
N SER A 503 -0.38 3.95 20.86
CA SER A 503 0.95 3.67 21.42
C SER A 503 1.79 2.76 20.51
N GLY A 504 3.12 2.89 20.58
CA GLY A 504 4.05 2.03 19.82
C GLY A 504 4.29 2.40 18.35
N PHE A 505 3.68 3.48 17.86
CA PHE A 505 3.80 3.92 16.44
C PHE A 505 4.68 5.17 16.24
N ILE A 506 4.72 6.09 17.22
CA ILE A 506 5.54 7.30 17.17
C ILE A 506 6.38 7.42 18.44
N ARG A 507 7.63 7.91 18.33
CA ARG A 507 8.48 8.17 19.49
C ARG A 507 9.15 9.53 19.42
N SER A 508 9.54 10.01 20.60
CA SER A 508 10.30 11.24 20.74
C SER A 508 11.68 11.08 20.11
N ARG A 509 12.10 12.10 19.36
CA ARG A 509 13.42 12.23 18.72
C ARG A 509 13.76 11.14 17.70
N THR A 510 12.77 10.40 17.22
CA THR A 510 12.91 9.50 16.09
C THR A 510 12.06 9.98 14.91
N GLN A 511 12.50 9.64 13.71
CA GLN A 511 11.67 9.81 12.52
C GLN A 511 10.92 8.51 12.28
N ASN A 512 9.59 8.54 12.29
CA ASN A 512 8.72 7.40 12.04
C ASN A 512 7.95 7.61 10.73
N GLN A 513 7.80 6.57 9.92
CA GLN A 513 7.21 6.66 8.59
C GLN A 513 5.95 5.82 8.44
N PHE A 514 5.04 6.31 7.61
CA PHE A 514 3.77 5.66 7.29
C PHE A 514 3.48 5.79 5.80
N PHE A 515 2.85 4.78 5.23
CA PHE A 515 2.20 4.84 3.93
C PHE A 515 0.69 4.79 4.12
N LEU A 516 -0.04 5.65 3.43
CA LEU A 516 -1.48 5.81 3.59
C LEU A 516 -2.21 5.76 2.26
N LEU A 517 -3.39 5.14 2.28
CA LEU A 517 -4.40 5.20 1.24
C LEU A 517 -5.70 5.70 1.84
N HIS A 518 -6.33 6.69 1.19
CA HIS A 518 -7.52 7.34 1.72
C HIS A 518 -8.49 7.69 0.57
N PRO A 519 -9.36 6.76 0.16
CA PRO A 519 -10.51 7.09 -0.66
C PRO A 519 -11.57 7.79 0.22
N HIS A 520 -12.03 8.97 -0.19
CA HIS A 520 -12.96 9.78 0.60
C HIS A 520 -13.80 10.67 -0.31
N GLU A 521 -14.86 11.25 0.25
CA GLU A 521 -15.64 12.29 -0.43
C GLU A 521 -14.97 13.65 -0.28
N SER A 522 -14.92 14.42 -1.37
CA SER A 522 -14.25 15.72 -1.41
C SER A 522 -15.13 16.82 -2.00
N GLN A 523 -15.03 18.00 -1.40
CA GLN A 523 -15.65 19.24 -1.90
C GLN A 523 -14.63 20.18 -2.55
N ALA A 524 -13.34 19.83 -2.52
CA ALA A 524 -12.30 20.64 -3.15
C ALA A 524 -12.57 20.74 -4.66
N ALA A 525 -12.40 21.93 -5.20
CA ALA A 525 -12.67 22.17 -6.61
C ALA A 525 -11.75 23.20 -7.24
N LEU A 526 -11.39 22.98 -8.49
CA LEU A 526 -10.92 24.00 -9.40
C LEU A 526 -12.09 24.40 -10.30
N ARG A 527 -12.57 25.64 -10.22
CA ARG A 527 -13.62 26.12 -11.13
C ARG A 527 -12.96 26.65 -12.39
N VAL A 528 -13.32 26.07 -13.52
CA VAL A 528 -12.78 26.47 -14.81
C VAL A 528 -13.88 27.12 -15.63
N LYS A 529 -13.70 28.39 -15.97
CA LYS A 529 -14.57 29.16 -16.87
C LYS A 529 -13.95 29.14 -18.27
N GLN A 530 -14.65 28.50 -19.19
CA GLN A 530 -14.19 28.33 -20.57
C GLN A 530 -13.97 29.70 -21.25
N PRO A 531 -12.95 29.82 -22.12
CA PRO A 531 -12.74 31.04 -22.87
C PRO A 531 -13.94 31.29 -23.80
N ALA A 532 -14.27 32.57 -24.02
CA ALA A 532 -15.15 32.95 -25.13
C ALA A 532 -14.53 32.49 -26.47
N LYS A 533 -15.33 32.17 -27.50
CA LYS A 533 -14.82 31.71 -28.81
C LYS A 533 -13.67 32.60 -29.30
N GLY A 534 -12.46 32.03 -29.45
CA GLY A 534 -11.24 32.74 -29.87
C GLY A 534 -10.37 33.31 -28.74
N GLY A 535 -10.75 33.12 -27.47
CA GLY A 535 -9.96 33.53 -26.31
C GLY A 535 -8.79 32.60 -26.04
N LYS A 536 -7.58 33.16 -25.84
CA LYS A 536 -6.35 32.42 -25.51
C LYS A 536 -6.12 32.21 -24.01
N LYS A 537 -7.06 32.68 -23.18
CA LYS A 537 -6.92 32.80 -21.74
C LYS A 537 -8.01 32.03 -21.02
N LEU A 538 -7.63 31.14 -20.10
CA LEU A 538 -8.54 30.32 -19.33
C LEU A 538 -8.71 30.91 -17.92
N LEU A 539 -9.93 31.28 -17.55
CA LEU A 539 -10.19 31.82 -16.21
C LEU A 539 -10.44 30.67 -15.24
N VAL A 540 -9.65 30.60 -14.17
CA VAL A 540 -9.75 29.56 -13.14
C VAL A 540 -9.94 30.18 -11.77
N GLU A 541 -10.66 29.49 -10.89
CA GLU A 541 -10.83 29.85 -9.48
C GLU A 541 -10.36 28.69 -8.62
N ASN A 542 -9.41 28.97 -7.72
CA ASN A 542 -8.82 27.99 -6.83
C ASN A 542 -9.68 27.80 -5.57
N GLN A 543 -10.48 26.73 -5.52
CA GLN A 543 -11.22 26.29 -4.33
C GLN A 543 -10.69 24.93 -3.84
N LEU A 544 -9.38 24.68 -4.01
CA LEU A 544 -8.70 23.47 -3.52
C LEU A 544 -8.24 23.60 -2.06
N GLY A 545 -8.54 24.73 -1.40
CA GLY A 545 -8.24 24.98 0.01
C GLY A 545 -6.75 25.22 0.33
N THR A 546 -5.92 25.45 -0.67
CA THR A 546 -4.46 25.61 -0.54
C THR A 546 -3.88 26.44 -1.67
N LYS A 547 -2.69 27.00 -1.46
CA LYS A 547 -1.94 27.71 -2.51
C LYS A 547 -1.43 26.73 -3.56
N LEU A 548 -1.66 27.06 -4.84
CA LEU A 548 -1.12 26.31 -5.98
C LEU A 548 0.23 26.89 -6.36
N LEU A 549 1.29 26.10 -6.21
CA LEU A 549 2.62 26.45 -6.66
C LEU A 549 2.71 26.40 -8.18
N HIS A 550 2.15 25.35 -8.78
CA HIS A 550 2.01 25.17 -10.22
C HIS A 550 0.63 24.61 -10.54
N LEU A 551 0.02 25.10 -11.62
CA LEU A 551 -1.25 24.61 -12.14
C LEU A 551 -1.17 24.44 -13.65
N VAL A 552 -1.57 23.26 -14.12
CA VAL A 552 -1.81 22.97 -15.53
C VAL A 552 -3.26 22.59 -15.68
N VAL A 553 -3.98 23.21 -16.60
CA VAL A 553 -5.37 22.85 -16.91
C VAL A 553 -5.48 22.55 -18.40
N THR A 554 -6.07 21.41 -18.73
CA THR A 554 -6.41 21.07 -20.11
C THR A 554 -7.87 21.37 -20.35
N ASP A 555 -8.15 22.23 -21.32
CA ASP A 555 -9.52 22.63 -21.68
C ASP A 555 -10.29 21.52 -22.42
N LEU A 556 -11.50 21.84 -22.88
CA LEU A 556 -12.36 20.89 -23.62
C LEU A 556 -11.79 20.54 -25.00
N GLN A 557 -10.92 21.39 -25.56
CA GLN A 557 -10.30 21.21 -26.86
C GLN A 557 -8.95 20.48 -26.76
N GLY A 558 -8.52 20.11 -25.55
CA GLY A 558 -7.23 19.46 -25.32
C GLY A 558 -6.04 20.42 -25.26
N VAL A 559 -6.28 21.75 -25.19
CA VAL A 559 -5.21 22.74 -25.07
C VAL A 559 -4.84 22.92 -23.60
N SER A 560 -3.53 22.85 -23.32
CA SER A 560 -2.98 23.07 -21.99
C SER A 560 -2.80 24.56 -21.69
N HIS A 561 -3.17 24.97 -20.48
CA HIS A 561 -2.97 26.30 -19.93
C HIS A 561 -2.20 26.21 -18.62
N TYR A 562 -1.31 27.15 -18.34
CA TYR A 562 -0.42 27.12 -17.18
C TYR A 562 -0.49 28.39 -16.34
N GLY A 563 -0.34 28.22 -15.03
CA GLY A 563 -0.12 29.29 -14.06
C GLY A 563 0.65 28.81 -12.84
N GLN A 564 1.07 29.76 -12.02
CA GLN A 564 1.89 29.50 -10.83
C GLN A 564 1.58 30.50 -9.73
N ASN A 565 1.86 30.13 -8.48
CA ASN A 565 1.63 30.97 -7.29
C ASN A 565 0.20 31.53 -7.20
N ILE A 566 -0.79 30.65 -7.31
CA ILE A 566 -2.21 31.00 -7.24
C ILE A 566 -2.68 30.80 -5.80
N GLU A 567 -3.06 31.88 -5.13
CA GLU A 567 -3.53 31.83 -3.74
C GLU A 567 -4.88 31.09 -3.62
N SER A 568 -5.18 30.55 -2.43
CA SER A 568 -6.47 29.92 -2.17
C SER A 568 -7.61 30.93 -2.29
N GLU A 569 -8.77 30.47 -2.78
CA GLU A 569 -9.99 31.28 -2.97
C GLU A 569 -9.81 32.48 -3.90
N THR A 570 -8.86 32.41 -4.83
CA THR A 570 -8.61 33.47 -5.82
C THR A 570 -8.92 33.02 -7.25
N SER A 571 -9.37 33.98 -8.07
CA SER A 571 -9.52 33.80 -9.52
C SER A 571 -8.30 34.34 -10.26
N THR A 572 -7.81 33.58 -11.23
CA THR A 572 -6.69 33.99 -12.10
C THR A 572 -6.91 33.56 -13.54
N SER A 573 -6.26 34.25 -14.47
CA SER A 573 -6.27 33.90 -15.88
C SER A 573 -4.99 33.15 -16.23
N LEU A 574 -5.12 31.96 -16.80
CA LEU A 574 -4.02 31.14 -17.30
C LEU A 574 -3.77 31.42 -18.78
N ASP A 575 -2.51 31.35 -19.20
CA ASP A 575 -2.12 31.45 -20.60
C ASP A 575 -1.89 30.05 -21.18
N SER A 576 -2.20 29.87 -22.47
CA SER A 576 -1.91 28.63 -23.19
C SER A 576 -0.42 28.32 -23.20
N ILE A 577 -0.06 27.06 -23.01
CA ILE A 577 1.33 26.58 -23.01
C ILE A 577 1.47 25.38 -23.95
N ASP A 578 2.58 25.31 -24.70
CA ASP A 578 2.90 24.12 -25.49
C ASP A 578 3.49 23.01 -24.60
N GLN A 579 3.37 21.77 -25.06
CA GLN A 579 3.75 20.59 -24.29
C GLN A 579 5.25 20.55 -23.95
N GLN A 580 6.12 20.97 -24.88
CA GLN A 580 7.57 20.91 -24.69
C GLN A 580 8.02 21.93 -23.63
N THR A 581 7.49 23.15 -23.68
CA THR A 581 7.72 24.19 -22.67
C THR A 581 7.17 23.74 -21.32
N LEU A 582 5.95 23.20 -21.27
CA LEU A 582 5.35 22.69 -20.05
C LEU A 582 6.24 21.64 -19.36
N ILE A 583 6.70 20.64 -20.10
CA ILE A 583 7.58 19.58 -19.58
C ILE A 583 8.90 20.18 -19.07
N ASN A 584 9.48 21.14 -19.78
CA ASN A 584 10.71 21.82 -19.37
C ASN A 584 10.52 22.66 -18.08
N THR A 585 9.31 23.17 -17.85
CA THR A 585 8.94 23.88 -16.61
C THR A 585 8.74 22.92 -15.43
N LEU A 586 8.06 21.78 -15.62
CA LEU A 586 7.72 20.85 -14.53
C LEU A 586 8.86 19.90 -14.15
N ARG A 587 9.72 19.50 -15.09
CA ARG A 587 10.79 18.52 -14.85
C ARG A 587 11.75 18.94 -13.72
N PRO A 588 12.23 20.20 -13.63
CA PRO A 588 13.06 20.63 -12.51
C PRO A 588 12.35 20.51 -11.15
N VAL A 589 11.07 20.88 -11.09
CA VAL A 589 10.25 20.82 -9.87
C VAL A 589 10.12 19.38 -9.37
N LEU A 590 9.79 18.45 -10.28
CA LEU A 590 9.68 17.02 -9.95
C LEU A 590 11.03 16.41 -9.53
N ARG A 591 12.13 16.85 -10.16
CA ARG A 591 13.48 16.40 -9.84
C ARG A 591 13.94 16.88 -8.46
N GLU A 592 13.70 18.14 -8.13
CA GLU A 592 14.02 18.70 -6.81
C GLU A 592 13.22 18.01 -5.69
N ALA A 593 11.96 17.67 -5.98
CA ALA A 593 11.11 16.95 -5.05
C ALA A 593 11.41 15.44 -4.94
N SER A 594 12.36 14.90 -5.72
CA SER A 594 12.62 13.45 -5.73
C SER A 594 13.22 12.96 -4.40
N PRO A 595 12.87 11.75 -3.94
CA PRO A 595 13.45 11.18 -2.73
C PRO A 595 14.97 11.07 -2.82
N ALA A 596 15.66 11.53 -1.77
CA ALA A 596 17.11 11.54 -1.69
C ALA A 596 17.55 11.34 -0.24
N ASN A 597 18.64 10.59 -0.05
CA ASN A 597 19.23 10.38 1.27
C ASN A 597 19.67 11.71 1.88
N PRO A 598 19.67 11.84 3.22
CA PRO A 598 20.14 13.05 3.88
C PRO A 598 21.58 13.36 3.46
N GLN A 599 21.90 14.65 3.39
CA GLN A 599 23.23 15.10 3.05
C GLN A 599 24.26 14.47 4.02
N TYR A 600 25.35 13.90 3.47
CA TYR A 600 26.40 13.20 4.22
C TYR A 600 25.97 11.87 4.89
N PHE A 601 24.77 11.36 4.60
CA PHE A 601 24.35 10.03 5.06
C PHE A 601 24.81 8.94 4.09
N ASP A 602 25.68 8.05 4.57
CA ASP A 602 26.12 6.86 3.85
C ASP A 602 25.33 5.64 4.36
N VAL A 603 24.38 5.18 3.53
CA VAL A 603 23.55 4.00 3.81
C VAL A 603 24.44 2.77 4.01
N ASN A 604 25.46 2.57 3.18
CA ASN A 604 26.31 1.39 3.25
C ASN A 604 27.08 1.35 4.56
N ARG A 605 27.59 2.50 5.02
CA ARG A 605 28.27 2.59 6.32
C ARG A 605 27.32 2.33 7.49
N TYR A 606 26.09 2.82 7.41
CA TYR A 606 25.06 2.56 8.43
C TYR A 606 24.69 1.08 8.46
N GLU A 607 24.40 0.48 7.31
CA GLU A 607 24.07 -0.94 7.19
C GLU A 607 25.23 -1.84 7.62
N ASN A 608 26.47 -1.49 7.31
CA ASN A 608 27.66 -2.22 7.75
C ASN A 608 27.91 -2.11 9.27
N ALA A 609 27.64 -0.95 9.88
CA ALA A 609 27.75 -0.80 11.33
C ALA A 609 26.63 -1.56 12.07
N TYR A 610 25.42 -1.59 11.49
CA TYR A 610 24.28 -2.34 12.02
C TYR A 610 24.38 -3.86 11.77
N SER A 611 25.05 -4.31 10.71
CA SER A 611 25.28 -5.74 10.41
C SER A 611 26.29 -6.39 11.37
N ILE A 612 27.16 -5.60 12.01
CA ILE A 612 28.09 -6.08 13.05
C ILE A 612 27.35 -6.37 14.37
N SER A 613 26.25 -5.66 14.66
CA SER A 613 25.54 -5.74 15.95
C SER A 613 24.32 -6.65 15.95
N ARG A 614 23.87 -7.15 14.79
CA ARG A 614 22.80 -8.15 14.66
C ARG A 614 23.34 -9.36 13.91
N PRO A 615 23.39 -10.57 14.52
CA PRO A 615 23.88 -11.75 13.84
C PRO A 615 23.13 -11.95 12.51
N TRP A 616 23.90 -12.20 11.44
CA TRP A 616 23.50 -12.60 10.09
C TRP A 616 22.44 -13.72 10.02
N TYR A 617 22.13 -14.33 11.15
CA TYR A 617 21.26 -15.48 11.36
C TYR A 617 19.81 -15.26 10.92
N TYR A 618 19.28 -14.03 10.91
CA TYR A 618 17.89 -13.76 10.48
C TYR A 618 17.74 -13.40 9.00
N SER A 619 18.85 -13.11 8.29
CA SER A 619 18.83 -12.95 6.82
C SER A 619 18.63 -14.28 6.07
N GLN A 620 18.77 -15.41 6.77
CA GLN A 620 18.82 -16.75 6.18
C GLN A 620 17.51 -17.53 6.22
N ARG A 621 16.40 -16.97 6.75
CA ARG A 621 15.11 -17.64 6.54
C ARG A 621 14.71 -17.45 5.07
N LYS A 622 15.04 -18.45 4.25
CA LYS A 622 14.50 -18.62 2.88
C LYS A 622 12.99 -18.35 2.97
N SER A 623 12.56 -17.22 2.43
CA SER A 623 11.17 -16.81 2.32
C SER A 623 10.75 -16.94 0.87
N THR A 624 9.46 -17.07 0.61
CA THR A 624 8.89 -17.09 -0.74
C THR A 624 9.38 -15.95 -1.63
N ASP A 625 9.68 -14.81 -1.01
CA ASP A 625 10.03 -13.57 -1.70
C ASP A 625 11.56 -13.40 -1.87
N SER A 626 12.38 -14.41 -1.56
CA SER A 626 13.85 -14.30 -1.61
C SER A 626 14.38 -14.07 -3.03
N ASP A 627 13.74 -14.68 -4.02
CA ASP A 627 14.15 -14.62 -5.42
C ASP A 627 13.48 -13.44 -6.16
N GLN A 628 12.67 -12.64 -5.45
CA GLN A 628 12.01 -11.47 -5.99
C GLN A 628 12.89 -10.22 -5.86
N PRO A 629 12.75 -9.24 -6.78
CA PRO A 629 13.39 -7.94 -6.63
C PRO A 629 13.14 -7.34 -5.24
N ALA A 630 14.15 -6.63 -4.72
CA ALA A 630 14.06 -5.95 -3.44
C ALA A 630 12.87 -4.96 -3.45
N PRO A 631 12.16 -4.78 -2.32
CA PRO A 631 11.15 -3.75 -2.21
C PRO A 631 11.75 -2.37 -2.50
N THR A 632 11.11 -1.61 -3.37
CA THR A 632 11.57 -0.27 -3.73
C THR A 632 10.40 0.69 -3.89
N GLU A 633 10.55 1.88 -3.34
CA GLU A 633 9.56 2.95 -3.47
C GLU A 633 9.29 3.29 -4.95
N VAL A 634 10.31 3.14 -5.80
CA VAL A 634 10.29 3.41 -7.24
C VAL A 634 9.24 2.57 -7.98
N THR A 635 8.87 1.39 -7.47
CA THR A 635 7.81 0.55 -8.08
C THR A 635 6.42 0.93 -7.61
N SER A 636 6.27 1.73 -6.54
CA SER A 636 4.96 2.12 -6.02
C SER A 636 4.11 2.79 -7.09
N VAL A 637 2.79 2.61 -7.00
CA VAL A 637 1.85 3.32 -7.88
C VAL A 637 1.99 4.83 -7.69
N LEU A 638 2.24 5.29 -6.46
CA LEU A 638 2.52 6.70 -6.15
C LEU A 638 3.71 7.25 -6.97
N GLU A 639 4.89 6.63 -6.87
CA GLU A 639 6.07 7.11 -7.60
C GLU A 639 5.95 6.92 -9.11
N THR A 640 5.25 5.86 -9.55
CA THR A 640 5.00 5.63 -10.97
C THR A 640 4.18 6.78 -11.54
N ARG A 641 3.11 7.20 -10.85
CA ARG A 641 2.29 8.36 -11.24
C ARG A 641 3.09 9.64 -11.27
N LEU A 642 3.93 9.90 -10.26
CA LEU A 642 4.79 11.10 -10.25
C LEU A 642 5.82 11.10 -11.38
N ARG A 643 6.38 9.93 -11.73
CA ARG A 643 7.33 9.80 -12.84
C ARG A 643 6.66 10.02 -14.19
N GLU A 644 5.44 9.52 -14.39
CA GLU A 644 4.66 9.71 -15.61
C GLU A 644 4.50 11.20 -15.95
N LEU A 645 4.31 12.07 -14.96
CA LEU A 645 4.21 13.54 -15.14
C LEU A 645 5.44 14.17 -15.80
N SER A 646 6.61 13.54 -15.66
CA SER A 646 7.87 14.01 -16.24
C SER A 646 8.20 13.38 -17.60
N SER A 647 7.38 12.43 -18.05
CA SER A 647 7.60 11.72 -19.31
C SER A 647 7.38 12.65 -20.51
N GLN A 648 8.17 12.46 -21.57
CA GLN A 648 8.08 13.31 -22.77
C GLN A 648 6.73 13.20 -23.48
N ASN A 649 6.05 12.06 -23.32
CA ASN A 649 4.77 11.78 -23.94
C ASN A 649 3.59 12.03 -22.99
N TYR A 650 3.84 12.61 -21.81
CA TYR A 650 2.76 12.90 -20.87
C TYR A 650 1.84 13.97 -21.45
N GLN A 651 0.56 13.65 -21.56
CA GLN A 651 -0.49 14.58 -21.91
C GLN A 651 -1.65 14.40 -20.95
N LEU A 652 -2.11 15.50 -20.36
CA LEU A 652 -3.31 15.49 -19.56
C LEU A 652 -4.52 15.29 -20.48
N ALA A 653 -5.46 14.45 -20.07
CA ALA A 653 -6.71 14.30 -20.81
C ALA A 653 -7.53 15.62 -20.78
N PRO A 654 -8.37 15.88 -21.79
CA PRO A 654 -9.31 17.00 -21.74
C PRO A 654 -10.13 17.00 -20.44
N ARG A 655 -10.46 18.20 -19.94
CA ARG A 655 -11.17 18.39 -18.65
C ARG A 655 -10.42 17.90 -17.41
N HIS A 656 -9.10 17.81 -17.48
CA HIS A 656 -8.27 17.51 -16.33
C HIS A 656 -7.36 18.68 -15.97
N TYR A 657 -6.88 18.68 -14.74
CA TYR A 657 -5.81 19.56 -14.28
C TYR A 657 -4.79 18.81 -13.43
N LEU A 658 -3.59 19.37 -13.39
CA LEU A 658 -2.49 18.96 -12.53
C LEU A 658 -2.14 20.17 -11.66
N ALA A 659 -2.26 20.02 -10.35
CA ALA A 659 -1.89 21.05 -9.38
C ALA A 659 -0.77 20.53 -8.48
N ILE A 660 0.33 21.28 -8.39
CA ILE A 660 1.35 21.13 -7.35
C ILE A 660 1.03 22.15 -6.26
N THR A 661 0.83 21.68 -5.05
CA THR A 661 0.28 22.48 -3.94
C THR A 661 1.27 22.66 -2.81
N GLU A 662 1.15 23.76 -2.06
CA GLU A 662 2.01 24.04 -0.90
C GLU A 662 1.73 23.08 0.28
N LEU A 663 0.44 22.87 0.55
CA LEU A 663 -0.12 21.90 1.48
C LEU A 663 -1.24 21.14 0.77
N SER A 664 -1.63 19.97 1.27
CA SER A 664 -2.76 19.22 0.69
C SER A 664 -3.87 18.96 1.73
N PRO A 665 -4.98 19.70 1.69
CA PRO A 665 -6.15 19.44 2.56
C PRO A 665 -6.73 18.02 2.38
N GLU A 666 -6.53 17.41 1.21
CA GLU A 666 -7.02 16.07 0.86
C GLU A 666 -6.16 14.93 1.46
N VAL A 667 -5.04 15.26 2.10
CA VAL A 667 -4.15 14.27 2.74
C VAL A 667 -4.47 14.18 4.22
N ALA A 668 -4.86 12.99 4.67
CA ALA A 668 -5.03 12.70 6.09
C ALA A 668 -3.68 12.75 6.82
N ILE A 669 -3.56 13.60 7.83
CA ILE A 669 -2.35 13.76 8.66
C ILE A 669 -2.68 13.30 10.08
N GLY A 670 -1.80 12.44 10.64
CA GLY A 670 -2.04 11.74 11.91
C GLY A 670 -1.95 12.61 13.18
N VAL A 671 -1.66 13.90 13.03
CA VAL A 671 -1.49 14.84 14.16
C VAL A 671 -2.16 16.15 13.78
N SER A 672 -2.94 16.72 14.71
CA SER A 672 -3.73 17.94 14.48
C SER A 672 -2.92 19.19 14.12
N ARG A 673 -1.64 19.24 14.48
CA ARG A 673 -0.72 20.35 14.15
C ARG A 673 0.64 19.80 13.75
N VAL A 674 0.85 19.66 12.44
CA VAL A 674 2.13 19.26 11.85
C VAL A 674 2.69 20.44 11.09
N ARG A 675 3.96 20.75 11.36
CA ARG A 675 4.69 21.71 10.53
C ARG A 675 5.36 20.94 9.41
N GLU A 676 4.77 21.00 8.23
CA GLU A 676 5.32 20.39 7.03
C GLU A 676 6.62 21.07 6.59
N ARG A 677 7.58 20.27 6.15
CA ARG A 677 8.91 20.69 5.70
C ARG A 677 9.34 19.88 4.49
N SER A 678 9.56 20.57 3.37
CA SER A 678 9.97 19.93 2.11
C SER A 678 9.01 18.83 1.68
N SER A 679 7.72 19.03 1.96
CA SER A 679 6.63 18.19 1.45
C SER A 679 6.40 18.45 -0.03
N PHE A 680 5.80 17.48 -0.70
CA PHE A 680 5.47 17.55 -2.11
C PHE A 680 4.11 16.91 -2.36
N HIS A 681 3.17 17.71 -2.83
CA HIS A 681 1.79 17.31 -3.04
C HIS A 681 1.39 17.55 -4.48
N VAL A 682 0.79 16.52 -5.09
CA VAL A 682 0.25 16.60 -6.42
C VAL A 682 -1.22 16.21 -6.41
N ILE A 683 -2.08 17.06 -6.98
CA ILE A 683 -3.48 16.76 -7.24
C ILE A 683 -3.66 16.63 -8.74
N ILE A 684 -4.16 15.48 -9.20
CA ILE A 684 -4.60 15.24 -10.56
C ILE A 684 -6.11 15.20 -10.51
N GLY A 685 -6.75 16.24 -11.03
CA GLY A 685 -8.19 16.40 -10.90
C GLY A 685 -8.93 16.42 -12.22
N ARG A 686 -10.20 16.04 -12.18
CA ARG A 686 -11.19 16.17 -13.26
C ARG A 686 -12.24 17.20 -12.85
N TYR A 687 -12.61 18.09 -13.77
CA TYR A 687 -13.54 19.20 -13.49
C TYR A 687 -14.81 19.22 -14.36
#